data_AF-A0A3D3UXV2-F1
#
_entry.id   AF-A0A3D3UXV2-F1
#
_cell.length_a   1.000
_cell.length_b   1.000
_cell.length_c   1.000
_cell.angle_alpha   90.00
_cell.angle_beta   90.00
_cell.angle_gamma   90.00
#
_symmetry.space_group_name_H-M   'P 1'
#
loop_
_entity.id
_entity.type
_entity.pdbx_description
1 polymer ?
#
loop_
_entity_poly.entity_id
_entity_poly.type
_entity_poly.pdbx_seq_one_letter_code
_entity_poly.pdbx_strand_id
1 'polypeptide(L)'
;MSLTMNYRRQNMSNGETKRSVKESIFYGIAANILIAVLCVQAASDGSPKTIESIKPPFVFSIKTLTPDDKPLAGVKVKCVHPRSQQGRAIVDMVADSNEQGVAVFNVTQADIAQDRYFWFSLADDNFIGNPYVGISPVDNQYSYTFRIMPAEQFQFLFLDEKAKPIPDAKLWLFSDHPNFPGLERGVFRAATSATTDDRGIAAVTFAQVATNIVASADGLASAFIRGASLPKDRPYTIRLSPGCTISGRVVNAENKPVENAKLSATNKDLIMYYMQQFKLEATSDANGGFVLENAQEGTYEIQALMQPPYETMYAKPVSVKIEDNNSVSGVKILAQGGAMLKGRYVTRHKLRIADRTIYISTSSPVRKNWEIKTKDDGSFVVSGLPQNGRGTIVFTMISGYHASVTMPSAYPFFRSIESNRINFDALPHGAYEGVQVEFLLMGRAAGRVFDSSGEPMPGKRLVVRPGAWIYRTNDKGEYTANIPPNERVTLEVVDDASRGIIVKCEPFMIEEGQIIEKDLKVGEESSKLVGQPLPAFEGIDIDFYTQQADGRMLLVCFWDMQQRPSRNCIKQLAGLAGELKQQDVTVIAVQASKVDKDTLDEWMKKNGIDFPVGMIEADAEETRFMWGVKSLPWLILTNREHVVTAVNLNLSEVNEQIQRAESEKQ
;
A
#
# COMPACT_ATOMS: atom_id res chain seq x y z
N MET A 1 -30.07 -67.42 -29.05
CA MET A 1 -31.31 -66.65 -29.30
C MET A 1 -30.99 -65.20 -28.95
N SER A 2 -30.49 -64.42 -29.92
CA SER A 2 -31.26 -63.50 -30.80
C SER A 2 -31.53 -62.17 -30.08
N LEU A 3 -31.31 -60.98 -30.64
CA LEU A 3 -30.58 -60.52 -31.82
C LEU A 3 -30.51 -58.98 -31.70
N THR A 4 -29.43 -58.44 -32.23
CA THR A 4 -29.02 -57.05 -32.45
C THR A 4 -30.10 -56.10 -32.99
N MET A 5 -30.04 -54.79 -32.67
CA MET A 5 -30.45 -53.75 -33.63
C MET A 5 -29.73 -52.40 -33.46
N ASN A 6 -29.22 -51.94 -34.61
CA ASN A 6 -28.48 -50.71 -34.91
C ASN A 6 -29.30 -49.41 -34.72
N TYR A 7 -28.61 -48.32 -34.39
CA TYR A 7 -29.14 -46.95 -34.60
C TYR A 7 -28.50 -46.31 -35.84
N ARG A 8 -29.34 -45.90 -36.78
CA ARG A 8 -29.02 -45.19 -38.03
C ARG A 8 -29.31 -43.70 -37.86
N ARG A 9 -28.47 -42.84 -38.48
CA ARG A 9 -28.68 -41.40 -38.67
C ARG A 9 -29.95 -41.09 -39.49
N GLN A 10 -30.63 -40.00 -39.16
CA GLN A 10 -31.39 -39.18 -40.11
C GLN A 10 -31.23 -37.68 -39.77
N ASN A 11 -31.03 -36.90 -40.83
CA ASN A 11 -30.92 -35.43 -40.87
C ASN A 11 -32.30 -34.79 -41.18
N MET A 12 -32.35 -33.46 -40.99
CA MET A 12 -33.40 -32.45 -41.32
C MET A 12 -34.28 -32.05 -40.11
N SER A 13 -34.58 -30.78 -39.82
CA SER A 13 -34.43 -29.51 -40.55
C SER A 13 -34.42 -28.31 -39.59
N ASN A 14 -33.87 -27.19 -40.05
CA ASN A 14 -33.99 -25.85 -39.46
C ASN A 14 -35.42 -25.48 -39.05
N GLY A 15 -35.58 -24.92 -37.84
CA GLY A 15 -36.81 -24.30 -37.38
C GLY A 15 -36.66 -23.76 -35.95
N GLU A 16 -36.41 -22.46 -35.84
CA GLU A 16 -36.77 -21.60 -34.71
C GLU A 16 -36.23 -21.93 -33.30
N THR A 17 -35.13 -21.27 -32.91
CA THR A 17 -35.11 -20.48 -31.65
C THR A 17 -33.98 -19.45 -31.68
N LYS A 18 -34.08 -18.47 -32.61
CA LYS A 18 -33.45 -17.15 -32.42
C LYS A 18 -34.28 -16.37 -31.38
N ARG A 19 -34.25 -16.82 -30.12
CA ARG A 19 -34.67 -16.01 -28.96
C ARG A 19 -33.43 -15.69 -28.13
N SER A 20 -32.75 -14.65 -28.62
CA SER A 20 -32.04 -13.62 -27.85
C SER A 20 -31.00 -14.02 -26.79
N VAL A 21 -29.75 -14.21 -27.24
CA VAL A 21 -28.54 -14.02 -26.40
C VAL A 21 -28.47 -12.58 -25.82
N LYS A 22 -29.14 -11.62 -26.47
CA LYS A 22 -29.33 -10.25 -25.96
C LYS A 22 -30.17 -10.21 -24.68
N GLU A 23 -31.16 -11.10 -24.50
CA GLU A 23 -31.99 -11.16 -23.29
C GLU A 23 -31.21 -11.71 -22.11
N SER A 24 -30.31 -12.68 -22.29
CA SER A 24 -29.49 -13.20 -21.19
C SER A 24 -28.45 -12.19 -20.68
N ILE A 25 -27.89 -11.36 -21.57
CA ILE A 25 -26.97 -10.27 -21.21
C ILE A 25 -27.74 -9.10 -20.55
N PHE A 26 -28.92 -8.75 -21.05
CA PHE A 26 -29.79 -7.74 -20.43
C PHE A 26 -30.33 -8.18 -19.07
N TYR A 27 -30.71 -9.46 -18.91
CA TYR A 27 -31.14 -9.99 -17.61
C TYR A 27 -29.97 -10.10 -16.62
N GLY A 28 -28.74 -10.38 -17.08
CA GLY A 28 -27.55 -10.37 -16.20
C GLY A 28 -27.19 -8.96 -15.71
N ILE A 29 -27.26 -7.94 -16.58
CA ILE A 29 -27.00 -6.54 -16.21
C ILE A 29 -28.16 -5.95 -15.39
N ALA A 30 -29.42 -6.25 -15.76
CA ALA A 30 -30.59 -5.82 -15.02
C ALA A 30 -30.71 -6.53 -13.66
N ALA A 31 -30.32 -7.80 -13.55
CA ALA A 31 -30.22 -8.49 -12.27
C ALA A 31 -29.08 -7.93 -11.40
N ASN A 32 -27.96 -7.49 -11.97
CA ASN A 32 -26.92 -6.79 -11.20
C ASN A 32 -27.40 -5.44 -10.64
N ILE A 33 -28.23 -4.70 -11.40
CA ILE A 33 -28.87 -3.47 -10.91
C ILE A 33 -29.96 -3.81 -9.87
N LEU A 34 -30.76 -4.85 -10.09
CA LEU A 34 -31.85 -5.24 -9.18
C LEU A 34 -31.33 -5.89 -7.89
N ILE A 35 -30.24 -6.65 -7.93
CA ILE A 35 -29.58 -7.27 -6.75
C ILE A 35 -28.79 -6.23 -5.97
N ALA A 36 -28.14 -5.25 -6.63
CA ALA A 36 -27.57 -4.09 -5.95
C ALA A 36 -28.66 -3.25 -5.27
N VAL A 37 -29.83 -3.07 -5.91
CA VAL A 37 -30.99 -2.38 -5.33
C VAL A 37 -31.65 -3.18 -4.19
N LEU A 38 -31.69 -4.52 -4.29
CA LEU A 38 -32.26 -5.40 -3.24
C LEU A 38 -31.33 -5.59 -2.04
N CYS A 39 -30.01 -5.55 -2.21
CA CYS A 39 -29.06 -5.51 -1.09
C CYS A 39 -29.11 -4.16 -0.35
N VAL A 40 -29.51 -3.08 -1.03
CA VAL A 40 -29.75 -1.77 -0.40
C VAL A 40 -31.07 -1.75 0.40
N GLN A 41 -32.05 -2.60 0.07
CA GLN A 41 -33.34 -2.67 0.78
C GLN A 41 -33.36 -3.60 2.00
N ALA A 42 -32.33 -4.40 2.24
CA ALA A 42 -32.20 -5.22 3.46
C ALA A 42 -31.45 -4.47 4.59
N ALA A 43 -31.98 -3.32 4.99
CA ALA A 43 -31.62 -2.62 6.24
C ALA A 43 -32.74 -1.63 6.58
N SER A 44 -33.89 -2.14 7.02
CA SER A 44 -35.02 -1.31 7.48
C SER A 44 -35.43 -1.62 8.93
N ASP A 45 -34.55 -2.25 9.72
CA ASP A 45 -34.75 -2.46 11.16
C ASP A 45 -33.93 -1.50 12.04
N GLY A 46 -33.11 -0.63 11.43
CA GLY A 46 -32.26 0.32 12.15
C GLY A 46 -31.02 -0.31 12.79
N SER A 47 -30.72 -1.59 12.55
CA SER A 47 -29.47 -2.22 13.00
C SER A 47 -28.27 -1.77 12.13
N PRO A 48 -27.06 -1.63 12.70
CA PRO A 48 -25.87 -1.28 11.92
C PRO A 48 -25.62 -2.35 10.85
N LYS A 49 -25.38 -1.94 9.59
CA LYS A 49 -24.89 -2.86 8.56
C LYS A 49 -23.56 -3.44 9.02
N THR A 50 -23.40 -4.76 8.99
CA THR A 50 -22.14 -5.43 9.31
C THR A 50 -21.67 -6.29 8.16
N ILE A 51 -20.41 -6.71 8.18
CA ILE A 51 -19.87 -7.62 7.18
C ILE A 51 -20.68 -8.94 7.12
N GLU A 52 -21.16 -9.45 8.25
CA GLU A 52 -21.94 -10.70 8.31
C GLU A 52 -23.34 -10.58 7.67
N SER A 53 -23.84 -9.37 7.42
CA SER A 53 -25.13 -9.16 6.76
C SER A 53 -25.07 -9.37 5.24
N ILE A 54 -23.87 -9.42 4.65
CA ILE A 54 -23.67 -9.61 3.21
C ILE A 54 -23.82 -11.10 2.85
N LYS A 55 -24.88 -11.43 2.11
CA LYS A 55 -25.26 -12.82 1.78
C LYS A 55 -25.44 -13.03 0.27
N PRO A 56 -25.22 -14.24 -0.25
CA PRO A 56 -25.48 -14.58 -1.65
C PRO A 56 -26.96 -14.37 -2.03
N PRO A 57 -27.31 -14.28 -3.33
CA PRO A 57 -26.50 -14.66 -4.49
C PRO A 57 -25.44 -13.63 -4.89
N PHE A 58 -24.27 -14.12 -5.31
CA PHE A 58 -23.22 -13.32 -5.92
C PHE A 58 -22.97 -13.78 -7.35
N VAL A 59 -22.72 -12.81 -8.25
CA VAL A 59 -22.32 -13.09 -9.62
C VAL A 59 -20.93 -12.52 -9.84
N PHE A 60 -19.96 -13.41 -10.10
CA PHE A 60 -18.59 -13.01 -10.40
C PHE A 60 -18.29 -13.15 -11.89
N SER A 61 -17.44 -12.28 -12.42
CA SER A 61 -16.95 -12.37 -13.80
C SER A 61 -15.43 -12.25 -13.87
N ILE A 62 -14.78 -13.24 -14.49
CA ILE A 62 -13.33 -13.22 -14.71
C ILE A 62 -13.08 -13.02 -16.20
N LYS A 63 -12.41 -11.91 -16.54
CA LYS A 63 -11.94 -11.65 -17.89
C LYS A 63 -10.61 -12.36 -18.11
N THR A 64 -10.45 -13.07 -19.20
CA THR A 64 -9.23 -13.76 -19.60
C THR A 64 -8.72 -13.10 -20.87
N LEU A 65 -7.69 -12.28 -20.72
CA LEU A 65 -7.10 -11.49 -21.79
C LEU A 65 -5.63 -11.85 -22.00
N THR A 66 -5.11 -11.60 -23.19
CA THR A 66 -3.68 -11.50 -23.43
C THR A 66 -3.10 -10.27 -22.72
N PRO A 67 -1.76 -10.16 -22.58
CA PRO A 67 -1.13 -8.95 -22.05
C PRO A 67 -1.47 -7.67 -22.83
N ASP A 68 -1.76 -7.76 -24.12
CA ASP A 68 -2.21 -6.67 -25.01
C ASP A 68 -3.74 -6.54 -25.11
N ASP A 69 -4.47 -6.95 -24.05
CA ASP A 69 -5.92 -6.75 -23.89
C ASP A 69 -6.83 -7.49 -24.90
N LYS A 70 -6.32 -8.50 -25.62
CA LYS A 70 -7.15 -9.32 -26.52
C LYS A 70 -7.87 -10.43 -25.76
N PRO A 71 -9.16 -10.70 -26.03
CA PRO A 71 -9.90 -11.76 -25.34
C PRO A 71 -9.39 -13.16 -25.69
N LEU A 72 -9.32 -14.03 -24.68
CA LEU A 72 -8.98 -15.45 -24.81
C LEU A 72 -10.19 -16.31 -24.42
N ALA A 73 -10.75 -17.02 -25.40
CA ALA A 73 -11.88 -17.94 -25.22
C ALA A 73 -11.41 -19.35 -24.82
N GLY A 74 -12.28 -20.11 -24.15
CA GLY A 74 -12.02 -21.50 -23.76
C GLY A 74 -11.03 -21.68 -22.61
N VAL A 75 -10.68 -20.60 -21.90
CA VAL A 75 -9.82 -20.65 -20.72
C VAL A 75 -10.63 -21.16 -19.55
N LYS A 76 -10.19 -22.26 -18.92
CA LYS A 76 -10.87 -22.82 -17.74
C LYS A 76 -10.45 -22.09 -16.48
N VAL A 77 -11.41 -21.42 -15.85
CA VAL A 77 -11.21 -20.70 -14.59
C VAL A 77 -11.93 -21.44 -13.47
N LYS A 78 -11.25 -21.60 -12.34
CA LYS A 78 -11.78 -22.19 -11.11
C LYS A 78 -12.14 -21.09 -10.11
N CYS A 79 -13.24 -21.26 -9.38
CA CYS A 79 -13.65 -20.45 -8.23
C CYS A 79 -13.78 -21.34 -7.00
N VAL A 80 -13.09 -20.98 -5.91
CA VAL A 80 -13.08 -21.71 -4.64
C VAL A 80 -13.41 -20.79 -3.47
N HIS A 81 -14.31 -21.23 -2.62
CA HIS A 81 -14.55 -20.64 -1.30
C HIS A 81 -14.29 -21.69 -0.21
N PRO A 82 -13.30 -21.49 0.67
CA PRO A 82 -12.90 -22.51 1.63
C PRO A 82 -13.97 -22.76 2.71
N ARG A 83 -13.88 -23.91 3.40
CA ARG A 83 -14.79 -24.34 4.47
C ARG A 83 -14.24 -24.07 5.86
N SER A 84 -15.12 -24.10 6.86
CA SER A 84 -14.80 -23.77 8.25
C SER A 84 -14.01 -24.87 8.93
N GLN A 85 -14.44 -26.14 8.86
CA GLN A 85 -13.67 -27.28 9.37
C GLN A 85 -14.05 -28.60 8.64
N GLN A 86 -13.03 -29.34 8.17
CA GLN A 86 -13.06 -30.75 7.71
C GLN A 86 -14.02 -31.14 6.55
N GLY A 87 -13.78 -30.63 5.33
CA GLY A 87 -14.46 -31.13 4.12
C GLY A 87 -14.15 -30.37 2.82
N ARG A 88 -14.99 -30.60 1.80
CA ARG A 88 -14.82 -30.31 0.36
C ARG A 88 -15.29 -28.90 -0.11
N ALA A 89 -14.69 -27.76 0.26
CA ALA A 89 -15.06 -26.37 -0.16
C ALA A 89 -16.58 -25.97 -0.13
N ILE A 90 -16.92 -24.71 0.16
CA ILE A 90 -18.34 -24.26 0.10
C ILE A 90 -18.71 -23.97 -1.35
N VAL A 91 -17.79 -23.35 -2.08
CA VAL A 91 -17.85 -23.17 -3.54
C VAL A 91 -16.65 -23.89 -4.15
N ASP A 92 -16.90 -24.71 -5.17
CA ASP A 92 -15.89 -25.31 -6.04
C ASP A 92 -16.51 -25.42 -7.44
N MET A 93 -16.28 -24.38 -8.25
CA MET A 93 -16.88 -24.23 -9.58
C MET A 93 -15.79 -24.06 -10.63
N VAL A 94 -16.04 -24.55 -11.85
CA VAL A 94 -15.19 -24.29 -13.02
C VAL A 94 -16.09 -23.74 -14.13
N ALA A 95 -15.63 -22.68 -14.80
CA ALA A 95 -16.28 -22.11 -15.97
C ALA A 95 -15.25 -21.82 -17.05
N ASP A 96 -15.63 -22.09 -18.30
CA ASP A 96 -14.85 -21.72 -19.48
C ASP A 96 -15.16 -20.26 -19.87
N SER A 97 -14.14 -19.53 -20.30
CA SER A 97 -14.34 -18.19 -20.86
C SER A 97 -15.05 -18.24 -22.22
N ASN A 98 -16.00 -17.33 -22.44
CA ASN A 98 -16.71 -17.18 -23.71
C ASN A 98 -15.84 -16.53 -24.82
N GLU A 99 -16.41 -16.26 -25.99
CA GLU A 99 -15.72 -15.61 -27.12
C GLU A 99 -15.17 -14.20 -26.78
N GLN A 100 -15.76 -13.51 -25.81
CA GLN A 100 -15.29 -12.23 -25.31
C GLN A 100 -14.26 -12.38 -24.18
N GLY A 101 -13.80 -13.61 -23.91
CA GLY A 101 -12.87 -13.92 -22.84
C GLY A 101 -13.47 -13.69 -21.46
N VAL A 102 -14.73 -14.04 -21.23
CA VAL A 102 -15.39 -13.86 -19.92
C VAL A 102 -15.91 -15.19 -19.38
N ALA A 103 -15.45 -15.58 -18.19
CA ALA A 103 -16.00 -16.68 -17.39
C ALA A 103 -16.91 -16.11 -16.29
N VAL A 104 -18.12 -16.64 -16.14
CA VAL A 104 -19.13 -16.15 -15.18
C VAL A 104 -19.45 -17.22 -14.13
N PHE A 105 -19.53 -16.82 -12.86
CA PHE A 105 -19.81 -17.70 -11.74
C PHE A 105 -21.02 -17.19 -10.95
N ASN A 106 -22.03 -18.05 -10.79
CA ASN A 106 -23.21 -17.77 -9.99
C ASN A 106 -23.09 -18.51 -8.66
N VAL A 107 -22.77 -17.79 -7.59
CA VAL A 107 -22.58 -18.34 -6.25
C VAL A 107 -23.85 -18.12 -5.43
N THR A 108 -24.48 -19.21 -5.00
CA THR A 108 -25.73 -19.19 -4.21
C THR A 108 -25.53 -19.51 -2.73
N GLN A 109 -24.33 -19.97 -2.35
CA GLN A 109 -23.98 -20.33 -0.97
C GLN A 109 -22.56 -19.85 -0.66
N ALA A 110 -22.39 -19.27 0.54
CA ALA A 110 -21.11 -18.74 1.02
C ALA A 110 -21.13 -18.59 2.54
N ASP A 111 -19.95 -18.55 3.16
CA ASP A 111 -19.75 -18.21 4.58
C ASP A 111 -18.73 -17.07 4.69
N ILE A 112 -19.21 -15.85 4.40
CA ILE A 112 -18.40 -14.63 4.32
C ILE A 112 -17.74 -14.28 5.67
N ALA A 113 -18.33 -14.71 6.78
CA ALA A 113 -17.78 -14.53 8.11
C ALA A 113 -16.52 -15.38 8.33
N GLN A 114 -16.39 -16.48 7.60
CA GLN A 114 -15.33 -17.46 7.80
C GLN A 114 -14.16 -17.30 6.81
N ASP A 115 -14.46 -17.05 5.54
CA ASP A 115 -13.52 -16.43 4.60
C ASP A 115 -14.33 -15.44 3.79
N ARG A 116 -13.88 -14.19 3.69
CA ARG A 116 -14.57 -13.17 2.92
C ARG A 116 -14.24 -13.23 1.42
N TYR A 117 -13.21 -13.98 1.04
CA TYR A 117 -12.71 -14.06 -0.33
C TYR A 117 -13.24 -15.30 -1.06
N PHE A 118 -13.49 -15.10 -2.34
CA PHE A 118 -13.62 -16.15 -3.35
C PHE A 118 -12.34 -16.16 -4.15
N TRP A 119 -11.66 -17.30 -4.15
CA TRP A 119 -10.37 -17.46 -4.78
C TRP A 119 -10.55 -17.98 -6.20
N PHE A 120 -10.08 -17.22 -7.17
CA PHE A 120 -10.12 -17.58 -8.58
C PHE A 120 -8.74 -17.98 -9.06
N SER A 121 -8.67 -19.05 -9.86
CA SER A 121 -7.44 -19.49 -10.50
C SER A 121 -7.66 -20.09 -11.88
N LEU A 122 -6.60 -20.37 -12.64
CA LEU A 122 -6.72 -21.30 -13.77
C LEU A 122 -6.99 -22.72 -13.27
N ALA A 123 -7.68 -23.50 -14.10
CA ALA A 123 -7.99 -24.91 -13.84
C ALA A 123 -7.13 -25.89 -14.66
N ASP A 124 -6.30 -25.38 -15.57
CA ASP A 124 -5.35 -26.17 -16.37
C ASP A 124 -4.04 -25.38 -16.63
N ASP A 125 -3.03 -26.09 -17.14
CA ASP A 125 -1.67 -25.57 -17.36
C ASP A 125 -1.43 -25.09 -18.81
N ASN A 126 -2.49 -24.94 -19.61
CA ASN A 126 -2.36 -24.50 -21.02
C ASN A 126 -1.98 -23.02 -21.12
N PHE A 127 -2.14 -22.27 -20.03
CA PHE A 127 -1.85 -20.85 -19.95
C PHE A 127 -0.96 -20.53 -18.76
N ILE A 128 -0.08 -19.56 -18.96
CA ILE A 128 0.92 -19.11 -17.99
C ILE A 128 0.61 -17.65 -17.61
N GLY A 129 0.71 -17.35 -16.31
CA GLY A 129 0.50 -16.00 -15.75
C GLY A 129 0.53 -16.00 -14.22
N ASN A 130 -0.04 -14.95 -13.61
CA ASN A 130 -0.38 -14.94 -12.18
C ASN A 130 -1.90 -14.93 -11.94
N PRO A 131 -2.64 -15.95 -12.44
CA PRO A 131 -4.09 -16.05 -12.30
C PRO A 131 -4.41 -16.66 -10.94
N TYR A 132 -4.15 -15.92 -9.87
CA TYR A 132 -4.63 -16.26 -8.54
C TYR A 132 -5.07 -14.97 -7.85
N VAL A 133 -6.38 -14.85 -7.60
CA VAL A 133 -6.95 -13.66 -7.01
C VAL A 133 -8.04 -14.01 -6.01
N GLY A 134 -8.04 -13.36 -4.86
CA GLY A 134 -9.17 -13.33 -3.95
C GLY A 134 -10.06 -12.13 -4.27
N ILE A 135 -11.33 -12.37 -4.58
CA ILE A 135 -12.34 -11.33 -4.83
C ILE A 135 -13.36 -11.40 -3.69
N SER A 136 -13.77 -10.25 -3.14
CA SER A 136 -14.72 -10.22 -2.02
C SER A 136 -15.93 -9.32 -2.31
N PRO A 137 -17.17 -9.83 -2.17
CA PRO A 137 -18.38 -9.00 -2.15
C PRO A 137 -18.35 -7.94 -1.05
N VAL A 138 -17.67 -8.21 0.07
CA VAL A 138 -17.44 -7.26 1.17
C VAL A 138 -16.61 -6.05 0.71
N ASP A 139 -15.72 -6.26 -0.26
CA ASP A 139 -14.95 -5.20 -0.90
C ASP A 139 -15.70 -4.54 -2.08
N ASN A 140 -16.97 -4.89 -2.30
CA ASN A 140 -17.74 -4.55 -3.50
C ASN A 140 -17.03 -4.98 -4.80
N GLN A 141 -16.29 -6.09 -4.74
CA GLN A 141 -15.58 -6.65 -5.88
C GLN A 141 -16.36 -7.83 -6.45
N TYR A 142 -16.64 -7.78 -7.75
CA TYR A 142 -17.38 -8.82 -8.47
C TYR A 142 -16.70 -9.22 -9.79
N SER A 143 -15.57 -8.61 -10.14
CA SER A 143 -14.87 -8.94 -11.36
C SER A 143 -13.36 -8.77 -11.22
N TYR A 144 -12.63 -9.52 -12.04
CA TYR A 144 -11.18 -9.40 -12.16
C TYR A 144 -10.72 -9.79 -13.56
N THR A 145 -9.54 -9.32 -13.95
CA THR A 145 -8.94 -9.64 -15.25
C THR A 145 -7.67 -10.46 -15.05
N PHE A 146 -7.68 -11.70 -15.54
CA PHE A 146 -6.50 -12.51 -15.77
C PHE A 146 -5.84 -12.10 -17.08
N ARG A 147 -4.61 -11.59 -16.97
CA ARG A 147 -3.70 -11.46 -18.09
C ARG A 147 -2.86 -12.73 -18.15
N ILE A 148 -2.97 -13.49 -19.24
CA ILE A 148 -2.33 -14.80 -19.39
C ILE A 148 -1.84 -15.00 -20.84
N MET A 149 -0.90 -15.92 -21.02
CA MET A 149 -0.37 -16.29 -22.35
C MET A 149 -0.46 -17.81 -22.55
N PRO A 150 -0.59 -18.29 -23.79
CA PRO A 150 -0.45 -19.72 -24.09
C PRO A 150 0.91 -20.24 -23.64
N ALA A 151 0.92 -21.46 -23.14
CA ALA A 151 2.12 -22.13 -22.67
C ALA A 151 2.70 -23.08 -23.73
N GLU A 152 4.02 -23.19 -23.77
CA GLU A 152 4.80 -24.09 -24.62
C GLU A 152 5.86 -24.82 -23.79
N GLN A 153 6.39 -25.94 -24.31
CA GLN A 153 7.45 -26.69 -23.64
C GLN A 153 8.83 -26.18 -24.04
N PHE A 154 9.71 -25.99 -23.06
CA PHE A 154 11.11 -25.63 -23.21
C PHE A 154 12.01 -26.59 -22.44
N GLN A 155 13.24 -26.74 -22.89
CA GLN A 155 14.27 -27.53 -22.20
C GLN A 155 15.47 -26.65 -21.87
N PHE A 156 16.12 -26.93 -20.74
CA PHE A 156 17.32 -26.26 -20.27
C PHE A 156 18.37 -27.29 -19.94
N LEU A 157 19.62 -27.06 -20.37
CA LEU A 157 20.77 -27.91 -20.07
C LEU A 157 21.74 -27.17 -19.16
N PHE A 158 21.96 -27.70 -17.96
CA PHE A 158 22.86 -27.12 -16.97
C PHE A 158 24.21 -27.81 -17.01
N LEU A 159 25.27 -27.01 -17.15
CA LEU A 159 26.65 -27.48 -17.22
C LEU A 159 27.53 -26.73 -16.22
N ASP A 160 28.53 -27.42 -15.67
CA ASP A 160 29.62 -26.76 -14.96
C ASP A 160 30.64 -26.12 -15.94
N GLU A 161 31.67 -25.47 -15.41
CA GLU A 161 32.76 -24.90 -16.23
C GLU A 161 33.52 -25.94 -17.05
N LYS A 162 33.52 -27.21 -16.62
CA LYS A 162 34.15 -28.35 -17.32
C LYS A 162 33.20 -29.04 -18.30
N ALA A 163 32.04 -28.42 -18.57
CA ALA A 163 30.98 -28.93 -19.44
C ALA A 163 30.37 -30.28 -18.98
N LYS A 164 30.42 -30.58 -17.68
CA LYS A 164 29.71 -31.73 -17.10
C LYS A 164 28.27 -31.34 -16.75
N PRO A 165 27.29 -32.24 -16.96
CA PRO A 165 25.90 -31.99 -16.57
C PRO A 165 25.77 -31.85 -15.05
N ILE A 166 24.88 -30.94 -14.62
CA ILE A 166 24.60 -30.69 -13.19
C ILE A 166 23.21 -31.24 -12.85
N PRO A 167 23.11 -32.38 -12.16
CA PRO A 167 21.84 -32.88 -11.63
C PRO A 167 21.34 -32.02 -10.46
N ASP A 168 20.04 -32.10 -10.17
CA ASP A 168 19.39 -31.42 -9.03
C ASP A 168 19.56 -29.88 -9.00
N ALA A 169 19.98 -29.29 -10.12
CA ALA A 169 20.09 -27.84 -10.28
C ALA A 169 18.69 -27.24 -10.38
N LYS A 170 18.48 -26.14 -9.66
CA LYS A 170 17.20 -25.44 -9.58
C LYS A 170 17.16 -24.29 -10.59
N LEU A 171 16.05 -24.24 -11.31
CA LEU A 171 15.75 -23.25 -12.35
C LEU A 171 14.52 -22.45 -11.94
N TRP A 172 14.57 -21.12 -12.12
CA TRP A 172 13.41 -20.25 -12.07
C TRP A 172 13.37 -19.35 -13.31
N LEU A 173 12.20 -19.22 -13.93
CA LEU A 173 11.96 -18.35 -15.08
C LEU A 173 11.02 -17.21 -14.69
N PHE A 174 11.25 -16.02 -15.23
CA PHE A 174 10.41 -14.83 -15.03
C PHE A 174 10.17 -14.10 -16.35
N SER A 175 8.91 -13.77 -16.66
CA SER A 175 8.51 -13.09 -17.91
C SER A 175 8.58 -11.55 -17.85
N ASP A 176 9.27 -10.98 -16.87
CA ASP A 176 9.24 -9.56 -16.53
C ASP A 176 10.38 -8.76 -17.18
N HIS A 177 11.02 -9.30 -18.22
CA HIS A 177 11.97 -8.56 -19.03
C HIS A 177 11.24 -7.54 -19.95
N PRO A 178 11.73 -6.29 -20.10
CA PRO A 178 12.96 -5.71 -19.54
C PRO A 178 12.81 -5.09 -18.14
N ASN A 179 11.59 -5.06 -17.59
CA ASN A 179 11.19 -4.26 -16.43
C ASN A 179 11.78 -4.73 -15.09
N PHE A 180 12.29 -5.97 -14.99
CA PHE A 180 12.94 -6.47 -13.77
C PHE A 180 14.03 -5.54 -13.20
N PRO A 181 14.08 -5.30 -11.87
CA PRO A 181 13.23 -5.86 -10.81
C PRO A 181 11.94 -5.04 -10.58
N GLY A 182 11.79 -3.93 -11.29
CA GLY A 182 10.68 -3.00 -11.15
C GLY A 182 9.46 -3.45 -11.95
N LEU A 183 8.49 -4.06 -11.28
CA LEU A 183 7.17 -4.20 -11.90
C LEU A 183 6.45 -2.86 -11.75
N GLU A 184 6.17 -2.17 -12.86
CA GLU A 184 5.15 -1.11 -12.81
C GLU A 184 3.82 -1.73 -12.36
N ARG A 185 2.97 -0.95 -11.67
CA ARG A 185 1.67 -1.45 -11.23
C ARG A 185 0.87 -1.93 -12.45
N GLY A 186 0.39 -3.17 -12.41
CA GLY A 186 -0.37 -3.78 -13.49
C GLY A 186 0.47 -4.54 -14.53
N VAL A 187 1.81 -4.60 -14.37
CA VAL A 187 2.69 -5.38 -15.24
C VAL A 187 2.59 -6.87 -14.94
N PHE A 188 2.42 -7.65 -16.02
CA PHE A 188 2.35 -9.10 -16.00
C PHE A 188 3.71 -9.74 -15.65
N ARG A 189 3.73 -10.63 -14.66
CA ARG A 189 4.87 -11.50 -14.34
C ARG A 189 4.38 -12.93 -14.20
N ALA A 190 4.67 -13.74 -15.21
CA ALA A 190 4.67 -15.19 -15.06
C ALA A 190 5.99 -15.64 -14.46
N ALA A 191 5.92 -16.61 -13.56
CA ALA A 191 7.07 -17.30 -13.04
C ALA A 191 6.81 -18.81 -12.96
N THR A 192 7.83 -19.61 -13.19
CA THR A 192 7.80 -21.07 -13.00
C THR A 192 9.16 -21.56 -12.56
N SER A 193 9.24 -22.80 -12.08
CA SER A 193 10.49 -23.42 -11.64
C SER A 193 10.55 -24.89 -12.00
N ALA A 194 11.77 -25.39 -12.18
CA ALA A 194 12.04 -26.81 -12.38
C ALA A 194 13.37 -27.20 -11.74
N THR A 195 13.60 -28.50 -11.65
CA THR A 195 14.87 -29.10 -11.21
C THR A 195 15.40 -29.99 -12.34
N THR A 196 16.72 -30.02 -12.53
CA THR A 196 17.33 -30.85 -13.56
C THR A 196 17.34 -32.33 -13.18
N ASP A 197 17.21 -33.21 -14.19
CA ASP A 197 17.43 -34.65 -14.06
C ASP A 197 18.94 -35.01 -14.01
N ASP A 198 19.25 -36.31 -13.93
CA ASP A 198 20.63 -36.84 -13.92
C ASP A 198 21.49 -36.43 -15.14
N ARG A 199 20.85 -35.98 -16.23
CA ARG A 199 21.51 -35.51 -17.45
C ARG A 199 21.70 -33.99 -17.45
N GLY A 200 21.35 -33.32 -16.35
CA GLY A 200 21.37 -31.87 -16.23
C GLY A 200 20.26 -31.17 -17.02
N ILE A 201 19.18 -31.89 -17.38
CA ILE A 201 18.09 -31.35 -18.19
C ILE A 201 16.88 -31.00 -17.32
N ALA A 202 16.38 -29.77 -17.44
CA ALA A 202 15.10 -29.36 -16.87
C ALA A 202 14.10 -29.08 -18.01
N ALA A 203 12.91 -29.68 -17.93
CA ALA A 203 11.80 -29.40 -18.85
C ALA A 203 10.77 -28.51 -18.17
N VAL A 204 10.30 -27.48 -18.88
CA VAL A 204 9.42 -26.45 -18.31
C VAL A 204 8.32 -26.08 -19.30
N THR A 205 7.10 -25.94 -18.82
CA THR A 205 5.99 -25.31 -19.54
C THR A 205 5.99 -23.81 -19.25
N PHE A 206 6.19 -22.95 -20.26
CA PHE A 206 6.30 -21.50 -20.11
C PHE A 206 5.84 -20.75 -21.37
N ALA A 207 5.72 -19.43 -21.31
CA ALA A 207 5.35 -18.63 -22.49
C ALA A 207 6.59 -18.33 -23.37
N GLN A 208 6.39 -18.24 -24.69
CA GLN A 208 7.44 -17.83 -25.63
C GLN A 208 7.70 -16.32 -25.55
N VAL A 209 8.50 -15.89 -24.57
CA VAL A 209 8.85 -14.48 -24.32
C VAL A 209 10.30 -14.33 -23.91
N ALA A 210 10.83 -13.10 -24.00
CA ALA A 210 12.12 -12.78 -23.40
C ALA A 210 12.06 -13.01 -21.89
N THR A 211 12.96 -13.85 -21.37
CA THR A 211 12.83 -14.45 -20.04
C THR A 211 14.04 -14.13 -19.17
N ASN A 212 13.81 -13.63 -17.97
CA ASN A 212 14.86 -13.60 -16.95
C ASN A 212 14.96 -14.97 -16.28
N ILE A 213 16.17 -15.49 -16.12
CA ILE A 213 16.45 -16.83 -15.60
C ILE A 213 17.27 -16.71 -14.32
N VAL A 214 16.88 -17.43 -13.28
CA VAL A 214 17.73 -17.71 -12.11
C VAL A 214 18.06 -19.19 -12.11
N ALA A 215 19.33 -19.50 -11.90
CA ALA A 215 19.86 -20.85 -11.84
C ALA A 215 20.72 -21.02 -10.60
N SER A 216 20.57 -22.15 -9.89
CA SER A 216 21.32 -22.42 -8.67
C SER A 216 21.56 -23.92 -8.51
N ALA A 217 22.70 -24.30 -7.96
CA ALA A 217 23.05 -25.67 -7.64
C ALA A 217 24.01 -25.70 -6.44
N ASP A 218 23.95 -26.77 -5.65
CA ASP A 218 24.78 -26.91 -4.47
C ASP A 218 26.28 -26.93 -4.85
N GLY A 219 27.11 -26.19 -4.13
CA GLY A 219 28.55 -26.06 -4.40
C GLY A 219 28.91 -25.08 -5.53
N LEU A 220 27.93 -24.48 -6.21
CA LEU A 220 28.14 -23.58 -7.33
C LEU A 220 27.51 -22.20 -7.05
N ALA A 221 28.08 -21.16 -7.66
CA ALA A 221 27.55 -19.81 -7.59
C ALA A 221 26.24 -19.69 -8.39
N SER A 222 25.19 -19.15 -7.76
CA SER A 222 23.92 -18.87 -8.43
C SER A 222 24.08 -17.83 -9.55
N ALA A 223 23.45 -18.09 -10.69
CA ALA A 223 23.50 -17.23 -11.88
C ALA A 223 22.17 -16.54 -12.17
N PHE A 224 22.25 -15.34 -12.75
CA PHE A 224 21.11 -14.60 -13.29
C PHE A 224 21.35 -14.25 -14.75
N ILE A 225 20.45 -14.66 -15.64
CA ILE A 225 20.51 -14.36 -17.07
C ILE A 225 19.33 -13.47 -17.41
N ARG A 226 19.61 -12.27 -17.93
CA ARG A 226 18.58 -11.27 -18.24
C ARG A 226 18.09 -11.43 -19.69
N GLY A 227 16.78 -11.48 -19.90
CA GLY A 227 16.16 -11.39 -21.22
C GLY A 227 16.50 -12.51 -22.22
N ALA A 228 16.70 -13.73 -21.74
CA ALA A 228 16.97 -14.89 -22.56
C ALA A 228 15.84 -15.17 -23.58
N SER A 229 16.23 -15.39 -24.84
CA SER A 229 15.33 -15.90 -25.88
C SER A 229 15.36 -17.43 -25.87
N LEU A 230 14.23 -18.05 -25.53
CA LEU A 230 14.15 -19.50 -25.39
C LEU A 230 13.99 -20.19 -26.77
N PRO A 231 14.90 -21.09 -27.16
CA PRO A 231 14.78 -21.89 -28.38
C PRO A 231 13.72 -22.99 -28.25
N LYS A 232 13.05 -23.33 -29.36
CA LYS A 232 12.02 -24.39 -29.41
C LYS A 232 12.59 -25.75 -29.86
N ASP A 233 13.71 -25.73 -30.57
CA ASP A 233 14.28 -26.87 -31.28
C ASP A 233 15.47 -27.53 -30.56
N ARG A 234 15.95 -26.90 -29.47
CA ARG A 234 17.09 -27.38 -28.68
C ARG A 234 17.04 -26.87 -27.24
N PRO A 235 17.75 -27.49 -26.29
CA PRO A 235 17.85 -26.95 -24.93
C PRO A 235 18.57 -25.60 -24.86
N TYR A 236 18.11 -24.70 -24.00
CA TYR A 236 18.84 -23.49 -23.62
C TYR A 236 19.96 -23.87 -22.64
N THR A 237 21.22 -23.60 -22.97
CA THR A 237 22.36 -23.98 -22.13
C THR A 237 22.66 -22.92 -21.07
N ILE A 238 22.76 -23.36 -19.81
CA ILE A 238 23.13 -22.55 -18.64
C ILE A 238 24.45 -23.09 -18.09
N ARG A 239 25.39 -22.20 -17.79
CA ARG A 239 26.66 -22.55 -17.16
C ARG A 239 26.74 -21.95 -15.76
N LEU A 240 27.10 -22.75 -14.78
CA LEU A 240 27.34 -22.32 -13.40
C LEU A 240 28.82 -22.40 -13.06
N SER A 241 29.33 -21.38 -12.38
CA SER A 241 30.72 -21.28 -11.92
C SER A 241 30.87 -21.84 -10.49
N PRO A 242 32.07 -22.30 -10.10
CA PRO A 242 32.35 -22.69 -8.73
C PRO A 242 32.02 -21.58 -7.73
N GLY A 243 31.45 -21.96 -6.59
CA GLY A 243 31.22 -21.05 -5.47
C GLY A 243 32.49 -20.73 -4.69
N CYS A 244 32.67 -19.47 -4.32
CA CYS A 244 33.64 -19.03 -3.32
C CYS A 244 33.07 -19.19 -1.90
N THR A 245 33.95 -19.11 -0.90
CA THR A 245 33.56 -19.09 0.51
C THR A 245 33.94 -17.79 1.19
N ILE A 246 33.14 -17.37 2.17
CA ILE A 246 33.47 -16.31 3.13
C ILE A 246 33.47 -16.93 4.52
N SER A 247 34.63 -16.98 5.17
CA SER A 247 34.80 -17.60 6.49
C SER A 247 35.27 -16.62 7.55
N GLY A 248 34.84 -16.84 8.79
CA GLY A 248 35.10 -15.91 9.87
C GLY A 248 34.65 -16.39 11.23
N ARG A 249 34.63 -15.46 12.19
CA ARG A 249 34.16 -15.70 13.56
C ARG A 249 33.25 -14.59 14.06
N VAL A 250 32.22 -14.96 14.80
CA VAL A 250 31.39 -14.07 15.60
C VAL A 250 31.93 -14.07 17.03
N VAL A 251 32.23 -12.89 17.56
CA VAL A 251 32.73 -12.72 18.93
C VAL A 251 32.01 -11.58 19.63
N ASN A 252 31.99 -11.60 20.96
CA ASN A 252 31.46 -10.51 21.77
C ASN A 252 32.53 -9.42 22.07
N ALA A 253 32.17 -8.41 22.86
CA ALA A 253 33.07 -7.32 23.26
C ALA A 253 34.33 -7.79 24.01
N GLU A 254 34.26 -8.89 24.76
CA GLU A 254 35.40 -9.53 25.44
C GLU A 254 36.17 -10.51 24.54
N ASN A 255 35.89 -10.52 23.23
CA ASN A 255 36.47 -11.41 22.24
C ASN A 255 36.19 -12.91 22.49
N LYS A 256 35.17 -13.22 23.28
CA LYS A 256 34.66 -14.59 23.47
C LYS A 256 33.79 -15.00 22.28
N PRO A 257 33.80 -16.29 21.90
CA PRO A 257 32.99 -16.78 20.78
C PRO A 257 31.50 -16.63 21.06
N VAL A 258 30.74 -16.31 20.01
CA VAL A 258 29.27 -16.30 20.03
C VAL A 258 28.77 -17.39 19.10
N GLU A 259 28.26 -18.46 19.70
CA GLU A 259 27.68 -19.59 18.98
C GLU A 259 26.22 -19.34 18.57
N ASN A 260 25.73 -20.14 17.61
CA ASN A 260 24.35 -20.14 17.12
C ASN A 260 23.87 -18.81 16.49
N ALA A 261 24.76 -17.87 16.19
CA ALA A 261 24.38 -16.67 15.46
C ALA A 261 23.96 -17.07 14.04
N LYS A 262 22.78 -16.65 13.60
CA LYS A 262 22.33 -16.84 12.21
C LYS A 262 22.92 -15.74 11.35
N LEU A 263 23.74 -16.12 10.38
CA LEU A 263 24.36 -15.20 9.45
C LEU A 263 23.61 -15.24 8.12
N SER A 264 23.44 -14.06 7.52
CA SER A 264 23.01 -13.92 6.14
C SER A 264 23.92 -12.92 5.43
N ALA A 265 24.29 -13.20 4.18
CA ALA A 265 25.08 -12.29 3.37
C ALA A 265 24.42 -12.05 2.02
N THR A 266 24.40 -10.78 1.61
CA THR A 266 23.81 -10.34 0.35
C THR A 266 24.86 -9.63 -0.51
N ASN A 267 25.01 -10.06 -1.76
CA ASN A 267 25.86 -9.38 -2.73
C ASN A 267 25.20 -8.08 -3.20
N LYS A 268 25.74 -6.93 -2.79
CA LYS A 268 25.20 -5.59 -3.09
C LYS A 268 25.47 -5.13 -4.51
N ASP A 269 26.37 -5.79 -5.24
CA ASP A 269 26.66 -5.46 -6.64
C ASP A 269 25.59 -6.05 -7.59
N LEU A 270 24.81 -7.02 -7.10
CA LEU A 270 23.73 -7.64 -7.85
C LEU A 270 22.40 -7.03 -7.51
N ILE A 271 21.62 -6.70 -8.54
CA ILE A 271 20.21 -6.28 -8.37
C ILE A 271 19.38 -7.38 -7.67
N MET A 272 19.80 -8.64 -7.76
CA MET A 272 19.08 -9.84 -7.30
C MET A 272 19.26 -10.15 -5.81
N TYR A 273 19.95 -9.28 -5.04
CA TYR A 273 20.31 -9.50 -3.63
C TYR A 273 19.13 -9.82 -2.69
N TYR A 274 17.90 -9.49 -3.09
CA TYR A 274 16.68 -9.75 -2.32
C TYR A 274 16.15 -11.18 -2.51
N MET A 275 16.56 -11.88 -3.57
CA MET A 275 16.12 -13.24 -3.88
C MET A 275 16.86 -14.26 -3.01
N GLN A 276 16.12 -15.25 -2.49
CA GLN A 276 16.67 -16.27 -1.58
C GLN A 276 17.85 -17.04 -2.17
N GLN A 277 17.84 -17.30 -3.48
CA GLN A 277 18.89 -18.02 -4.21
C GLN A 277 20.26 -17.30 -4.21
N PHE A 278 20.26 -15.99 -3.92
CA PHE A 278 21.46 -15.15 -3.86
C PHE A 278 21.82 -14.74 -2.43
N LYS A 279 21.02 -15.16 -1.44
CA LYS A 279 21.36 -14.99 -0.03
C LYS A 279 22.23 -16.17 0.39
N LEU A 280 23.38 -15.86 0.97
CA LEU A 280 24.21 -16.87 1.61
C LEU A 280 23.82 -16.93 3.07
N GLU A 281 23.69 -18.13 3.64
CA GLU A 281 23.32 -18.31 5.04
C GLU A 281 24.30 -19.25 5.75
N ALA A 282 24.56 -18.99 7.02
CA ALA A 282 25.37 -19.84 7.87
C ALA A 282 24.91 -19.72 9.32
N THR A 283 25.31 -20.67 10.16
CA THR A 283 25.14 -20.57 11.61
C THR A 283 26.52 -20.68 12.26
N SER A 284 26.83 -19.82 13.24
CA SER A 284 28.11 -19.91 13.93
C SER A 284 28.18 -21.13 14.84
N ASP A 285 29.33 -21.81 14.84
CA ASP A 285 29.60 -22.97 15.69
C ASP A 285 29.93 -22.58 17.14
N ALA A 286 30.24 -23.56 17.99
CA ALA A 286 30.63 -23.36 19.40
C ALA A 286 31.87 -22.47 19.60
N ASN A 287 32.75 -22.38 18.59
CA ASN A 287 33.91 -21.50 18.57
C ASN A 287 33.61 -20.14 17.92
N GLY A 288 32.34 -19.87 17.62
CA GLY A 288 31.86 -18.70 16.89
C GLY A 288 32.22 -18.72 15.40
N GLY A 289 32.81 -19.80 14.89
CA GLY A 289 33.23 -19.94 13.50
C GLY A 289 32.05 -20.06 12.55
N PHE A 290 32.16 -19.49 11.35
CA PHE A 290 31.15 -19.64 10.29
C PHE A 290 31.81 -19.74 8.92
N VAL A 291 31.10 -20.37 7.98
CA VAL A 291 31.44 -20.42 6.55
C VAL A 291 30.17 -20.15 5.75
N LEU A 292 30.19 -19.07 4.95
CA LEU A 292 29.19 -18.79 3.94
C LEU A 292 29.69 -19.36 2.61
N GLU A 293 28.97 -20.31 2.04
CA GLU A 293 29.36 -21.01 0.82
C GLU A 293 28.66 -20.44 -0.42
N ASN A 294 29.07 -20.89 -1.61
CA ASN A 294 28.40 -20.58 -2.89
C ASN A 294 28.38 -19.08 -3.24
N ALA A 295 29.34 -18.32 -2.73
CA ALA A 295 29.49 -16.92 -3.05
C ALA A 295 30.00 -16.73 -4.48
N GLN A 296 29.51 -15.69 -5.17
CA GLN A 296 30.06 -15.24 -6.45
C GLN A 296 30.95 -14.02 -6.22
N GLU A 297 31.62 -13.55 -7.28
CA GLU A 297 32.36 -12.30 -7.21
C GLU A 297 31.45 -11.10 -6.83
N GLY A 298 31.99 -10.17 -6.03
CA GLY A 298 31.31 -8.93 -5.68
C GLY A 298 31.36 -8.60 -4.19
N THR A 299 30.62 -7.55 -3.83
CA THR A 299 30.64 -6.92 -2.51
C THR A 299 29.48 -7.44 -1.66
N TYR A 300 29.79 -8.21 -0.64
CA TYR A 300 28.83 -8.76 0.31
C TYR A 300 28.66 -7.87 1.53
N GLU A 301 27.42 -7.69 1.96
CA GLU A 301 27.09 -7.23 3.31
C GLU A 301 26.62 -8.44 4.14
N ILE A 302 27.36 -8.75 5.20
CA ILE A 302 27.09 -9.85 6.11
C ILE A 302 26.37 -9.30 7.33
N GLN A 303 25.24 -9.90 7.68
CA GLN A 303 24.45 -9.60 8.84
C GLN A 303 24.43 -10.81 9.76
N ALA A 304 24.49 -10.58 11.06
CA ALA A 304 24.29 -11.60 12.08
C ALA A 304 23.05 -11.27 12.92
N LEU A 305 22.26 -12.30 13.22
CA LEU A 305 21.15 -12.27 14.16
C LEU A 305 21.42 -13.28 15.26
N MET A 306 21.58 -12.78 16.48
CA MET A 306 21.91 -13.60 17.63
C MET A 306 20.67 -14.40 18.07
N GLN A 307 20.91 -15.66 18.40
CA GLN A 307 19.93 -16.62 18.90
C GLN A 307 20.13 -16.83 20.41
N PRO A 308 19.21 -17.51 21.12
CA PRO A 308 19.40 -17.80 22.55
C PRO A 308 20.78 -18.41 22.83
N PRO A 309 21.48 -18.00 23.91
CA PRO A 309 21.08 -17.02 24.93
C PRO A 309 21.47 -15.56 24.62
N TYR A 310 21.98 -15.26 23.41
CA TYR A 310 22.60 -13.98 23.06
C TYR A 310 21.64 -12.97 22.41
N GLU A 311 20.32 -13.16 22.53
CA GLU A 311 19.30 -12.38 21.80
C GLU A 311 19.30 -10.87 22.12
N THR A 312 19.84 -10.47 23.27
CA THR A 312 20.05 -9.05 23.61
C THR A 312 21.23 -8.43 22.89
N MET A 313 22.06 -9.21 22.19
CA MET A 313 23.21 -8.69 21.46
C MET A 313 22.87 -8.28 20.04
N TYR A 314 23.56 -7.25 19.57
CA TYR A 314 23.47 -6.72 18.22
C TYR A 314 24.85 -6.71 17.56
N ALA A 315 24.90 -7.02 16.26
CA ALA A 315 26.10 -6.85 15.44
C ALA A 315 25.80 -5.90 14.29
N LYS A 316 26.72 -4.95 14.05
CA LYS A 316 26.70 -4.12 12.85
C LYS A 316 26.97 -5.00 11.62
N PRO A 317 26.34 -4.71 10.47
CA PRO A 317 26.69 -5.39 9.22
C PRO A 317 28.19 -5.22 8.89
N VAL A 318 28.80 -6.25 8.31
CA VAL A 318 30.20 -6.26 7.89
C VAL A 318 30.28 -6.40 6.37
N SER A 319 31.02 -5.52 5.70
CA SER A 319 31.24 -5.59 4.26
C SER A 319 32.48 -6.41 3.92
N VAL A 320 32.37 -7.30 2.94
CA VAL A 320 33.45 -8.16 2.44
C VAL A 320 33.41 -8.15 0.92
N LYS A 321 34.56 -8.07 0.25
CA LYS A 321 34.65 -8.13 -1.21
C LYS A 321 35.30 -9.44 -1.63
N ILE A 322 34.68 -10.12 -2.60
CA ILE A 322 35.26 -11.25 -3.32
C ILE A 322 35.70 -10.73 -4.69
N GLU A 323 36.96 -10.98 -5.05
CA GLU A 323 37.57 -10.63 -6.33
C GLU A 323 38.29 -11.86 -6.90
N ASP A 324 38.36 -11.97 -8.22
CA ASP A 324 39.10 -13.04 -8.93
C ASP A 324 38.70 -14.47 -8.51
N ASN A 325 37.44 -14.67 -8.10
CA ASN A 325 36.94 -15.93 -7.52
C ASN A 325 37.79 -16.46 -6.35
N ASN A 326 38.34 -15.57 -5.53
CA ASN A 326 39.09 -15.94 -4.33
C ASN A 326 38.22 -15.95 -3.07
N SER A 327 38.24 -17.07 -2.36
CA SER A 327 37.57 -17.18 -1.05
C SER A 327 38.21 -16.24 -0.02
N VAL A 328 37.38 -15.64 0.84
CA VAL A 328 37.81 -14.72 1.89
C VAL A 328 37.79 -15.43 3.24
N SER A 329 38.84 -15.23 4.05
CA SER A 329 38.95 -15.80 5.39
C SER A 329 39.29 -14.75 6.43
N GLY A 330 39.05 -15.06 7.71
CA GLY A 330 39.40 -14.18 8.83
C GLY A 330 38.40 -13.05 9.09
N VAL A 331 37.19 -13.10 8.54
CA VAL A 331 36.15 -12.09 8.79
C VAL A 331 35.78 -12.09 10.28
N LYS A 332 35.79 -10.92 10.91
CA LYS A 332 35.42 -10.78 12.33
C LYS A 332 34.11 -10.00 12.46
N ILE A 333 33.11 -10.62 13.08
CA ILE A 333 31.82 -9.97 13.41
C ILE A 333 31.77 -9.73 14.91
N LEU A 334 31.60 -8.47 15.31
CA LEU A 334 31.55 -8.06 16.71
C LEU A 334 30.10 -7.88 17.17
N ALA A 335 29.66 -8.77 18.07
CA ALA A 335 28.41 -8.67 18.80
C ALA A 335 28.60 -7.79 20.05
N GLN A 336 27.70 -6.83 20.23
CA GLN A 336 27.72 -5.84 21.31
C GLN A 336 26.36 -5.81 22.02
N GLY A 337 26.27 -5.08 23.13
CA GLY A 337 24.99 -4.85 23.82
C GLY A 337 23.95 -4.22 22.88
N GLY A 338 22.74 -4.79 22.90
CA GLY A 338 21.56 -4.32 22.18
C GLY A 338 20.31 -4.50 23.02
N ALA A 339 19.20 -4.79 22.38
CA ALA A 339 17.97 -5.13 23.07
C ALA A 339 17.18 -6.20 22.35
N MET A 340 16.27 -6.82 23.08
CA MET A 340 15.25 -7.68 22.52
C MET A 340 13.85 -7.22 22.92
N LEU A 341 12.86 -7.57 22.10
CA LEU A 341 11.44 -7.35 22.36
C LEU A 341 10.66 -8.65 22.17
N LYS A 342 9.90 -9.06 23.19
CA LYS A 342 9.01 -10.22 23.15
C LYS A 342 7.55 -9.81 23.12
N GLY A 343 6.78 -10.58 22.37
CA GLY A 343 5.34 -10.40 22.29
C GLY A 343 4.62 -11.61 21.74
N ARG A 344 3.32 -11.44 21.52
CA ARG A 344 2.47 -12.46 20.92
C ARG A 344 1.35 -11.84 20.09
N TYR A 345 1.02 -12.51 19.00
CA TYR A 345 -0.21 -12.28 18.26
C TYR A 345 -1.38 -12.98 18.96
N VAL A 346 -2.49 -12.26 19.12
CA VAL A 346 -3.71 -12.77 19.73
C VAL A 346 -4.89 -12.53 18.79
N THR A 347 -5.87 -13.41 18.85
CA THR A 347 -7.08 -13.27 18.06
C THR A 347 -8.22 -14.02 18.74
N ARG A 348 -9.42 -13.43 18.70
CA ARG A 348 -10.70 -14.09 19.04
C ARG A 348 -11.31 -14.83 17.85
N HIS A 349 -10.77 -14.59 16.67
CA HIS A 349 -11.17 -15.22 15.41
C HIS A 349 -10.36 -16.49 15.20
N LYS A 350 -10.86 -17.45 14.42
CA LYS A 350 -10.13 -18.70 14.11
C LYS A 350 -9.02 -18.47 13.06
N LEU A 351 -8.24 -17.41 13.21
CA LEU A 351 -7.18 -17.02 12.28
C LEU A 351 -5.89 -17.79 12.56
N ARG A 352 -5.14 -18.08 11.49
CA ARG A 352 -3.79 -18.60 11.61
C ARG A 352 -2.83 -17.46 11.99
N ILE A 353 -2.37 -17.48 13.23
CA ILE A 353 -1.39 -16.53 13.79
C ILE A 353 0.06 -17.05 13.79
N ALA A 354 0.27 -18.27 13.29
CA ALA A 354 1.57 -18.89 13.06
C ALA A 354 2.22 -18.41 11.76
N ASP A 355 3.55 -18.44 11.70
CA ASP A 355 4.35 -18.13 10.51
C ASP A 355 4.00 -16.75 9.92
N ARG A 356 3.67 -15.78 10.78
CA ARG A 356 3.43 -14.39 10.40
C ARG A 356 4.75 -13.63 10.41
N THR A 357 5.04 -12.93 9.33
CA THR A 357 6.27 -12.14 9.21
C THR A 357 6.18 -10.86 10.04
N ILE A 358 7.24 -10.51 10.74
CA ILE A 358 7.41 -9.22 11.39
C ILE A 358 8.64 -8.58 10.77
N TYR A 359 8.48 -7.39 10.20
CA TYR A 359 9.57 -6.67 9.55
C TYR A 359 10.19 -5.68 10.52
N ILE A 360 11.51 -5.69 10.62
CA ILE A 360 12.25 -4.77 11.49
C ILE A 360 13.21 -3.97 10.63
N SER A 361 13.18 -2.66 10.83
CA SER A 361 14.06 -1.70 10.19
C SER A 361 14.72 -0.84 11.24
N THR A 362 16.02 -0.66 11.13
CA THR A 362 16.80 0.28 11.94
C THR A 362 17.34 1.38 11.05
N SER A 363 17.40 2.60 11.56
CA SER A 363 18.00 3.77 10.89
C SER A 363 19.26 4.26 11.58
N SER A 364 19.47 3.91 12.85
CA SER A 364 20.64 4.24 13.66
C SER A 364 21.00 3.05 14.58
N PRO A 365 22.29 2.74 14.81
CA PRO A 365 23.50 3.42 14.29
C PRO A 365 23.84 3.05 12.84
N VAL A 366 23.24 1.99 12.30
CA VAL A 366 23.40 1.56 10.91
C VAL A 366 22.02 1.21 10.37
N ARG A 367 21.79 1.46 9.08
CA ARG A 367 20.59 0.97 8.41
C ARG A 367 20.67 -0.55 8.26
N LYS A 368 19.76 -1.27 8.92
CA LYS A 368 19.63 -2.73 8.83
C LYS A 368 18.16 -3.10 8.78
N ASN A 369 17.82 -4.04 7.90
CA ASN A 369 16.47 -4.61 7.81
C ASN A 369 16.57 -6.12 7.98
N TRP A 370 15.66 -6.70 8.74
CA TRP A 370 15.50 -8.15 8.84
C TRP A 370 14.04 -8.50 9.13
N GLU A 371 13.74 -9.79 9.02
CA GLU A 371 12.44 -10.32 9.31
C GLU A 371 12.52 -11.46 10.32
N ILE A 372 11.49 -11.60 11.13
CA ILE A 372 11.27 -12.76 11.98
C ILE A 372 9.88 -13.33 11.70
N LYS A 373 9.64 -14.55 12.17
CA LYS A 373 8.35 -15.22 12.05
C LYS A 373 7.79 -15.56 13.42
N THR A 374 6.47 -15.48 13.57
CA THR A 374 5.78 -15.96 14.76
C THR A 374 5.82 -17.49 14.85
N LYS A 375 5.89 -18.01 16.08
CA LYS A 375 5.74 -19.44 16.38
C LYS A 375 4.28 -19.87 16.23
N ASP A 376 4.02 -21.16 16.35
CA ASP A 376 2.67 -21.74 16.21
C ASP A 376 1.64 -21.17 17.18
N ASP A 377 2.08 -20.78 18.38
CA ASP A 377 1.27 -20.14 19.41
C ASP A 377 1.17 -18.60 19.28
N GLY A 378 1.65 -18.05 18.15
CA GLY A 378 1.69 -16.62 17.88
C GLY A 378 2.79 -15.85 18.61
N SER A 379 3.60 -16.49 19.47
CA SER A 379 4.69 -15.80 20.16
C SER A 379 5.84 -15.44 19.24
N PHE A 380 6.58 -14.37 19.57
CA PHE A 380 7.74 -13.92 18.79
C PHE A 380 8.80 -13.27 19.69
N VAL A 381 10.04 -13.27 19.19
CA VAL A 381 11.18 -12.56 19.79
C VAL A 381 11.88 -11.74 18.70
N VAL A 382 11.84 -10.43 18.82
CA VAL A 382 12.67 -9.52 18.02
C VAL A 382 14.00 -9.37 18.73
N SER A 383 15.02 -10.08 18.26
CA SER A 383 16.39 -9.96 18.77
C SER A 383 17.22 -8.97 17.95
N GLY A 384 18.35 -8.53 18.51
CA GLY A 384 19.32 -7.70 17.78
C GLY A 384 18.84 -6.28 17.49
N LEU A 385 18.04 -5.69 18.36
CA LEU A 385 17.78 -4.25 18.31
C LEU A 385 19.03 -3.49 18.79
N PRO A 386 19.52 -2.47 18.07
CA PRO A 386 20.71 -1.74 18.47
C PRO A 386 20.48 -0.89 19.72
N GLN A 387 21.42 -0.93 20.66
CA GLN A 387 21.44 -0.01 21.80
C GLN A 387 21.60 1.44 21.32
N ASN A 388 20.87 2.36 21.95
CA ASN A 388 20.73 3.77 21.58
C ASN A 388 20.28 3.96 20.12
N GLY A 389 19.67 2.92 19.54
CA GLY A 389 19.28 2.90 18.16
C GLY A 389 17.90 3.49 17.92
N ARG A 390 17.61 3.67 16.63
CA ARG A 390 16.32 4.15 16.13
C ARG A 390 15.81 3.21 15.05
N GLY A 391 14.51 2.96 15.02
CA GLY A 391 13.91 2.08 14.02
C GLY A 391 12.41 1.91 14.15
N THR A 392 11.90 0.96 13.37
CA THR A 392 10.49 0.62 13.26
C THR A 392 10.35 -0.90 13.20
N ILE A 393 9.35 -1.43 13.91
CA ILE A 393 8.88 -2.81 13.86
C ILE A 393 7.49 -2.78 13.25
N VAL A 394 7.29 -3.55 12.18
CA VAL A 394 6.04 -3.63 11.42
C VAL A 394 5.47 -5.02 11.54
N PHE A 395 4.25 -5.09 12.06
CA PHE A 395 3.50 -6.33 12.22
C PHE A 395 2.64 -6.55 10.97
N THR A 396 2.81 -7.70 10.31
CA THR A 396 1.97 -8.02 9.13
C THR A 396 0.53 -8.21 9.53
N MET A 397 -0.37 -7.60 8.75
CA MET A 397 -1.80 -7.77 8.88
C MET A 397 -2.29 -9.05 8.18
N ILE A 398 -3.51 -9.48 8.51
CA ILE A 398 -4.25 -10.48 7.75
C ILE A 398 -5.28 -9.75 6.90
N SER A 399 -5.47 -10.17 5.64
CA SER A 399 -6.41 -9.50 4.74
C SER A 399 -7.81 -9.45 5.34
N GLY A 400 -8.43 -8.27 5.36
CA GLY A 400 -9.73 -8.04 6.00
C GLY A 400 -9.69 -7.84 7.52
N TYR A 401 -8.51 -7.90 8.14
CA TYR A 401 -8.31 -7.66 9.56
C TYR A 401 -7.34 -6.50 9.81
N HIS A 402 -7.60 -5.77 10.87
CA HIS A 402 -6.75 -4.75 11.42
C HIS A 402 -5.86 -5.35 12.51
N ALA A 403 -4.57 -5.02 12.52
CA ALA A 403 -3.68 -5.39 13.62
C ALA A 403 -3.59 -4.20 14.58
N SER A 404 -4.04 -4.39 15.82
CA SER A 404 -3.90 -3.41 16.90
C SER A 404 -2.76 -3.81 17.83
N VAL A 405 -1.76 -2.94 17.92
CA VAL A 405 -0.55 -3.20 18.71
C VAL A 405 -0.62 -2.45 20.03
N THR A 406 -0.59 -3.22 21.13
CA THR A 406 -0.51 -2.70 22.49
C THR A 406 0.89 -2.92 23.06
N MET A 407 1.44 -1.87 23.67
CA MET A 407 2.75 -1.87 24.32
C MET A 407 2.62 -1.37 25.77
N PRO A 408 3.31 -1.98 26.76
CA PRO A 408 3.28 -1.48 28.13
C PRO A 408 3.81 -0.04 28.22
N SER A 409 3.11 0.81 28.97
CA SER A 409 3.49 2.21 29.21
C SER A 409 4.83 2.37 29.95
N ALA A 410 5.33 1.29 30.57
CA ALA A 410 6.65 1.22 31.19
C ALA A 410 7.82 1.41 30.19
N TYR A 411 7.57 1.35 28.88
CA TYR A 411 8.60 1.47 27.85
C TYR A 411 8.36 2.67 26.92
N PRO A 412 8.53 3.92 27.40
CA PRO A 412 8.16 5.13 26.66
C PRO A 412 9.01 5.40 25.40
N PHE A 413 10.13 4.70 25.25
CA PHE A 413 10.97 4.70 24.05
C PHE A 413 10.39 3.84 22.92
N PHE A 414 9.38 3.00 23.19
CA PHE A 414 8.55 2.36 22.16
C PHE A 414 7.25 3.14 22.00
N ARG A 415 7.00 3.66 20.81
CA ARG A 415 5.80 4.45 20.49
C ARG A 415 5.00 3.74 19.41
N SER A 416 3.74 3.46 19.71
CA SER A 416 2.75 3.10 18.68
C SER A 416 2.36 4.38 17.94
N ILE A 417 2.53 4.41 16.62
CA ILE A 417 2.20 5.58 15.78
C ILE A 417 1.06 5.24 14.80
N GLU A 418 1.15 4.05 14.21
CA GLU A 418 0.14 3.42 13.37
C GLU A 418 -0.19 2.08 14.03
N SER A 419 -1.43 1.64 13.91
CA SER A 419 -1.95 0.55 14.73
C SER A 419 -1.19 -0.77 14.59
N ASN A 420 -0.49 -0.99 13.46
CA ASN A 420 0.30 -2.18 13.19
C ASN A 420 1.83 -1.98 13.32
N ARG A 421 2.29 -0.89 13.93
CA ARG A 421 3.73 -0.53 13.98
C ARG A 421 4.18 0.04 15.32
N ILE A 422 5.39 -0.33 15.71
CA ILE A 422 6.10 0.28 16.84
C ILE A 422 7.33 1.00 16.30
N ASN A 423 7.48 2.27 16.64
CA ASN A 423 8.75 2.99 16.49
C ASN A 423 9.54 2.95 17.79
N PHE A 424 10.86 2.93 17.68
CA PHE A 424 11.75 3.11 18.82
C PHE A 424 12.83 4.14 18.53
N ASP A 425 13.22 4.88 19.57
CA ASP A 425 14.31 5.85 19.53
C ASP A 425 15.07 5.83 20.85
N ALA A 426 16.38 6.08 20.80
CA ALA A 426 17.29 6.03 21.95
C ALA A 426 17.10 4.77 22.82
N LEU A 427 17.00 3.60 22.17
CA LEU A 427 16.63 2.34 22.83
C LEU A 427 17.65 1.87 23.89
N PRO A 428 17.31 1.75 25.17
CA PRO A 428 18.24 1.25 26.18
C PRO A 428 18.56 -0.23 25.97
N HIS A 429 19.73 -0.68 26.46
CA HIS A 429 20.05 -2.10 26.49
C HIS A 429 19.11 -2.85 27.43
N GLY A 430 18.58 -4.00 27.01
CA GLY A 430 17.71 -4.81 27.87
C GLY A 430 16.81 -5.78 27.12
N ALA A 431 15.99 -6.49 27.90
CA ALA A 431 14.92 -7.35 27.39
C ALA A 431 13.58 -6.72 27.75
N TYR A 432 12.73 -6.55 26.74
CA TYR A 432 11.40 -5.95 26.88
C TYR A 432 10.33 -6.97 26.53
N GLU A 433 9.25 -7.01 27.30
CA GLU A 433 8.19 -8.00 27.15
C GLU A 433 6.81 -7.36 27.26
N GLY A 434 5.77 -8.03 26.77
CA GLY A 434 4.38 -7.62 26.94
C GLY A 434 3.74 -6.96 25.71
N VAL A 435 4.39 -6.99 24.55
CA VAL A 435 3.73 -6.59 23.29
C VAL A 435 2.61 -7.56 22.97
N GLN A 436 1.42 -7.03 22.71
CA GLN A 436 0.30 -7.80 22.16
C GLN A 436 -0.12 -7.23 20.82
N VAL A 437 -0.33 -8.11 19.84
CA VAL A 437 -0.84 -7.76 18.51
C VAL A 437 -2.18 -8.44 18.34
N GLU A 438 -3.28 -7.70 18.49
CA GLU A 438 -4.63 -8.23 18.37
C GLU A 438 -5.17 -8.04 16.95
N PHE A 439 -5.78 -9.09 16.38
CA PHE A 439 -6.50 -8.99 15.13
C PHE A 439 -7.98 -8.69 15.35
N LEU A 440 -8.41 -7.52 14.89
CA LEU A 440 -9.80 -7.05 14.89
C LEU A 440 -10.35 -7.08 13.46
N LEU A 441 -11.59 -7.55 13.26
CA LEU A 441 -12.24 -7.51 11.95
C LEU A 441 -12.36 -6.07 11.45
N MET A 442 -11.80 -5.80 10.27
CA MET A 442 -11.77 -4.45 9.70
C MET A 442 -13.18 -3.96 9.40
N GLY A 443 -13.54 -2.74 9.80
CA GLY A 443 -14.80 -2.15 9.39
C GLY A 443 -14.68 -1.31 8.10
N ARG A 444 -15.78 -0.67 7.69
CA ARG A 444 -15.91 -0.01 6.38
C ARG A 444 -16.65 1.30 6.44
N ALA A 445 -16.19 2.24 5.62
CA ALA A 445 -16.96 3.41 5.21
C ALA A 445 -17.19 3.34 3.69
N ALA A 446 -18.44 3.36 3.28
CA ALA A 446 -18.85 3.47 1.88
C ALA A 446 -19.56 4.79 1.68
N GLY A 447 -19.40 5.42 0.52
CA GLY A 447 -20.06 6.68 0.23
C GLY A 447 -19.64 7.23 -1.10
N ARG A 448 -20.03 8.48 -1.35
CA ARG A 448 -19.74 9.21 -2.58
C ARG A 448 -19.11 10.54 -2.27
N VAL A 449 -18.18 10.95 -3.13
CA VAL A 449 -17.57 12.28 -3.10
C VAL A 449 -18.23 13.13 -4.17
N PHE A 450 -18.75 14.27 -3.77
CA PHE A 450 -19.43 15.21 -4.66
C PHE A 450 -18.89 16.63 -4.48
N ASP A 451 -19.00 17.44 -5.53
CA ASP A 451 -18.68 18.86 -5.44
C ASP A 451 -19.81 19.67 -4.78
N SER A 452 -19.65 21.00 -4.71
CA SER A 452 -20.64 21.89 -4.11
C SER A 452 -21.99 21.88 -4.84
N SER A 453 -21.99 21.58 -6.15
CA SER A 453 -23.19 21.48 -6.98
C SER A 453 -23.90 20.13 -6.87
N GLY A 454 -23.23 19.12 -6.29
CA GLY A 454 -23.74 17.77 -6.14
C GLY A 454 -23.27 16.81 -7.25
N GLU A 455 -22.38 17.26 -8.14
CA GLU A 455 -21.81 16.43 -9.20
C GLU A 455 -20.73 15.49 -8.64
N PRO A 456 -20.66 14.23 -9.11
CA PRO A 456 -19.70 13.24 -8.61
C PRO A 456 -18.26 13.64 -8.95
N MET A 457 -17.34 13.34 -8.04
CA MET A 457 -15.91 13.64 -8.22
C MET A 457 -15.09 12.37 -8.44
N PRO A 458 -14.90 11.95 -9.71
CA PRO A 458 -14.17 10.73 -10.03
C PRO A 458 -12.65 10.88 -9.87
N GLY A 459 -11.97 9.77 -9.61
CA GLY A 459 -10.51 9.67 -9.55
C GLY A 459 -9.84 10.38 -8.36
N LYS A 460 -10.60 10.99 -7.45
CA LYS A 460 -10.08 11.71 -6.29
C LYS A 460 -9.50 10.73 -5.26
N ARG A 461 -8.41 11.13 -4.61
CA ARG A 461 -7.79 10.32 -3.56
C ARG A 461 -8.52 10.53 -2.26
N LEU A 462 -8.86 9.43 -1.60
CA LEU A 462 -9.39 9.41 -0.24
C LEU A 462 -8.32 8.81 0.68
N VAL A 463 -7.91 9.54 1.70
CA VAL A 463 -6.91 9.13 2.68
C VAL A 463 -7.60 8.90 4.03
N VAL A 464 -7.33 7.76 4.65
CA VAL A 464 -7.82 7.40 5.99
C VAL A 464 -6.71 7.69 7.01
N ARG A 465 -6.99 8.47 8.05
CA ARG A 465 -6.06 8.84 9.14
C ARG A 465 -6.63 8.43 10.50
N PRO A 466 -5.83 8.05 11.53
CA PRO A 466 -4.38 7.83 11.48
C PRO A 466 -4.05 6.63 10.58
N GLY A 467 -2.91 6.70 9.89
CA GLY A 467 -2.51 5.76 8.86
C GLY A 467 -2.26 6.42 7.50
N ALA A 468 -2.07 5.55 6.49
CA ALA A 468 -1.77 5.92 5.11
C ALA A 468 -2.51 5.05 4.10
N TRP A 469 -3.72 4.57 4.42
CA TRP A 469 -4.56 3.90 3.44
C TRP A 469 -5.13 4.92 2.46
N ILE A 470 -4.88 4.70 1.18
CA ILE A 470 -5.30 5.59 0.09
C ILE A 470 -6.21 4.81 -0.85
N TYR A 471 -7.41 5.34 -1.03
CA TYR A 471 -8.41 4.86 -1.98
C TYR A 471 -8.60 5.89 -3.09
N ARG A 472 -9.24 5.49 -4.19
CA ARG A 472 -9.66 6.41 -5.24
C ARG A 472 -11.15 6.24 -5.51
N THR A 473 -11.83 7.36 -5.76
CA THR A 473 -13.23 7.35 -6.19
C THR A 473 -13.35 6.81 -7.61
N ASN A 474 -14.41 6.06 -7.89
CA ASN A 474 -14.70 5.56 -9.24
C ASN A 474 -15.31 6.66 -10.14
N ASP A 475 -15.71 6.33 -11.37
CA ASP A 475 -16.30 7.26 -12.33
C ASP A 475 -17.60 7.93 -11.85
N LYS A 476 -18.26 7.37 -10.83
CA LYS A 476 -19.45 7.89 -10.17
C LYS A 476 -19.15 8.63 -8.86
N GLY A 477 -17.87 8.87 -8.55
CA GLY A 477 -17.46 9.48 -7.27
C GLY A 477 -17.58 8.54 -6.06
N GLU A 478 -17.95 7.28 -6.24
CA GLU A 478 -18.15 6.32 -5.14
C GLU A 478 -16.82 5.80 -4.60
N TYR A 479 -16.79 5.51 -3.30
CA TYR A 479 -15.65 4.91 -2.62
C TYR A 479 -16.10 3.85 -1.61
N THR A 480 -15.17 2.95 -1.27
CA THR A 480 -15.28 2.04 -0.13
C THR A 480 -13.90 1.93 0.52
N ALA A 481 -13.80 2.38 1.77
CA ALA A 481 -12.55 2.44 2.51
C ALA A 481 -12.55 1.46 3.68
N ASN A 482 -11.42 0.79 3.93
CA ASN A 482 -11.18 0.12 5.21
C ASN A 482 -11.01 1.15 6.30
N ILE A 483 -11.64 0.90 7.44
CA ILE A 483 -11.56 1.75 8.62
C ILE A 483 -11.11 0.88 9.80
N PRO A 484 -10.02 1.25 10.49
CA PRO A 484 -9.57 0.52 11.67
C PRO A 484 -10.63 0.64 12.78
N PRO A 485 -11.08 -0.48 13.35
CA PRO A 485 -12.09 -0.46 14.40
C PRO A 485 -11.53 0.10 15.70
N ASN A 486 -12.40 0.73 16.50
CA ASN A 486 -12.10 1.31 17.81
C ASN A 486 -11.00 2.40 17.81
N GLU A 487 -10.71 2.97 16.64
CA GLU A 487 -9.76 4.06 16.48
C GLU A 487 -10.44 5.31 15.93
N ARG A 488 -10.00 6.47 16.42
CA ARG A 488 -10.51 7.78 15.99
C ARG A 488 -9.96 8.12 14.61
N VAL A 489 -10.81 8.06 13.61
CA VAL A 489 -10.45 8.14 12.19
C VAL A 489 -11.03 9.38 11.50
N THR A 490 -10.26 10.00 10.60
CA THR A 490 -10.75 11.00 9.65
C THR A 490 -10.58 10.54 8.21
N LEU A 491 -11.49 10.96 7.34
CA LEU A 491 -11.41 10.80 5.90
C LEU A 491 -11.02 12.14 5.26
N GLU A 492 -9.95 12.12 4.47
CA GLU A 492 -9.42 13.29 3.77
C GLU A 492 -9.49 13.05 2.26
N VAL A 493 -10.24 13.87 1.54
CA VAL A 493 -10.20 13.87 0.07
C VAL A 493 -9.11 14.83 -0.38
N VAL A 494 -8.14 14.34 -1.14
CA VAL A 494 -7.01 15.10 -1.66
C VAL A 494 -7.15 15.27 -3.16
N ASP A 495 -6.97 16.49 -3.63
CA ASP A 495 -6.88 16.78 -5.05
C ASP A 495 -5.44 16.69 -5.53
N ASP A 496 -5.16 15.78 -6.47
CA ASP A 496 -3.80 15.50 -6.94
C ASP A 496 -3.17 16.71 -7.67
N ALA A 497 -3.98 17.57 -8.30
CA ALA A 497 -3.50 18.75 -9.02
C ALA A 497 -2.98 19.84 -8.06
N SER A 498 -3.72 20.11 -6.98
CA SER A 498 -3.36 21.11 -5.98
C SER A 498 -2.50 20.55 -4.83
N ARG A 499 -2.41 19.22 -4.69
CA ARG A 499 -1.88 18.50 -3.50
C ARG A 499 -2.54 18.93 -2.18
N GLY A 500 -3.68 19.60 -2.24
CA GLY A 500 -4.42 20.10 -1.09
C GLY A 500 -5.53 19.16 -0.65
N ILE A 501 -5.85 19.19 0.65
CA ILE A 501 -7.05 18.54 1.21
C ILE A 501 -8.26 19.39 0.82
N ILE A 502 -9.19 18.83 0.06
CA ILE A 502 -10.41 19.51 -0.41
C ILE A 502 -11.63 19.19 0.45
N VAL A 503 -11.61 18.04 1.15
CA VAL A 503 -12.59 17.66 2.18
C VAL A 503 -11.84 16.97 3.31
N LYS A 504 -12.16 17.34 4.55
CA LYS A 504 -11.79 16.59 5.75
C LYS A 504 -13.08 16.38 6.53
N CYS A 505 -13.37 15.15 6.93
CA CYS A 505 -14.55 14.92 7.77
C CYS A 505 -14.18 15.01 9.25
N GLU A 506 -15.18 15.30 10.08
CA GLU A 506 -15.07 15.17 11.53
C GLU A 506 -14.61 13.75 11.91
N PRO A 507 -13.75 13.61 12.93
CA PRO A 507 -13.29 12.30 13.36
C PRO A 507 -14.44 11.42 13.83
N PHE A 508 -14.44 10.15 13.44
CA PHE A 508 -15.42 9.16 13.85
C PHE A 508 -14.72 7.85 14.26
N MET A 509 -15.46 6.98 14.93
CA MET A 509 -15.01 5.64 15.27
C MET A 509 -16.08 4.66 14.80
N ILE A 510 -15.66 3.45 14.46
CA ILE A 510 -16.57 2.36 14.16
C ILE A 510 -16.19 1.14 14.98
N GLU A 511 -17.17 0.28 15.21
CA GLU A 511 -16.96 -1.02 15.83
C GLU A 511 -16.38 -2.03 14.84
N GLU A 512 -15.90 -3.13 15.39
CA GLU A 512 -15.35 -4.23 14.64
C GLU A 512 -16.36 -4.80 13.62
N GLY A 513 -15.95 -4.89 12.34
CA GLY A 513 -16.81 -5.38 11.24
C GLY A 513 -17.97 -4.46 10.82
N GLN A 514 -18.11 -3.28 11.44
CA GLN A 514 -19.20 -2.35 11.12
C GLN A 514 -19.02 -1.73 9.73
N ILE A 515 -20.12 -1.52 9.02
CA ILE A 515 -20.19 -0.80 7.74
C ILE A 515 -21.02 0.46 7.94
N ILE A 516 -20.45 1.62 7.62
CA ILE A 516 -21.14 2.90 7.68
C ILE A 516 -21.26 3.52 6.28
N GLU A 517 -22.33 4.31 6.08
CA GLU A 517 -22.47 5.19 4.92
C GLU A 517 -21.96 6.59 5.30
N LYS A 518 -21.09 7.17 4.47
CA LYS A 518 -20.50 8.50 4.71
C LYS A 518 -20.24 9.23 3.40
N ASP A 519 -21.21 9.98 2.92
CA ASP A 519 -21.00 10.86 1.77
C ASP A 519 -20.10 12.05 2.17
N LEU A 520 -19.28 12.53 1.23
CA LEU A 520 -18.30 13.58 1.43
C LEU A 520 -18.53 14.70 0.40
N LYS A 521 -19.03 15.84 0.85
CA LYS A 521 -19.32 16.98 -0.03
C LYS A 521 -18.20 18.03 0.04
N VAL A 522 -17.65 18.39 -1.12
CA VAL A 522 -16.75 19.55 -1.21
C VAL A 522 -17.55 20.82 -0.97
N GLY A 523 -17.14 21.56 0.06
CA GLY A 523 -17.73 22.85 0.39
C GLY A 523 -18.34 22.93 1.78
N GLU A 524 -18.67 21.81 2.41
CA GLU A 524 -19.43 21.77 3.68
C GLU A 524 -18.65 22.34 4.89
N GLU A 525 -17.31 22.32 4.85
CA GLU A 525 -16.48 22.96 5.88
C GLU A 525 -16.01 24.38 5.52
N SER A 526 -15.97 24.76 4.23
CA SER A 526 -15.66 26.15 3.84
C SER A 526 -16.85 27.10 4.04
N SER A 527 -18.07 26.56 4.13
CA SER A 527 -19.26 27.34 4.47
C SER A 527 -19.39 27.64 5.97
N LYS A 528 -18.51 27.11 6.83
CA LYS A 528 -18.56 27.40 8.28
C LYS A 528 -18.10 28.81 8.64
N LEU A 529 -17.26 29.48 7.83
CA LEU A 529 -16.77 30.83 8.18
C LEU A 529 -17.78 31.92 7.85
N VAL A 530 -18.46 31.83 6.68
CA VAL A 530 -19.45 32.83 6.26
C VAL A 530 -20.63 32.85 7.23
N GLY A 531 -20.97 34.03 7.74
CA GLY A 531 -21.98 34.24 8.78
C GLY A 531 -21.47 34.09 10.21
N GLN A 532 -20.19 33.74 10.43
CA GLN A 532 -19.56 33.72 11.76
C GLN A 532 -18.73 35.00 12.00
N PRO A 533 -18.52 35.39 13.27
CA PRO A 533 -17.51 36.38 13.62
C PRO A 533 -16.13 35.96 13.10
N LEU A 534 -15.37 36.92 12.58
CA LEU A 534 -14.00 36.69 12.14
C LEU A 534 -13.18 36.10 13.31
N PRO A 535 -12.43 34.99 13.09
CA PRO A 535 -11.59 34.42 14.14
C PRO A 535 -10.60 35.45 14.70
N ALA A 536 -10.25 35.31 15.99
CA ALA A 536 -9.16 36.09 16.56
C ALA A 536 -7.83 35.73 15.88
N PHE A 537 -6.90 36.69 15.80
CA PHE A 537 -5.56 36.49 15.25
C PHE A 537 -4.64 35.68 16.19
N GLU A 538 -5.18 34.76 16.98
CA GLU A 538 -4.39 33.87 17.84
C GLU A 538 -3.48 32.96 17.00
N GLY A 539 -2.19 32.92 17.35
CA GLY A 539 -1.16 32.19 16.60
C GLY A 539 -0.61 32.91 15.37
N ILE A 540 -1.06 34.15 15.12
CA ILE A 540 -0.56 35.04 14.07
C ILE A 540 0.14 36.23 14.75
N ASP A 541 1.47 36.37 14.55
CA ASP A 541 2.22 37.57 14.97
C ASP A 541 1.84 38.72 14.04
N ILE A 542 0.94 39.58 14.49
CA ILE A 542 0.49 40.75 13.77
C ILE A 542 0.25 41.92 14.73
N ASP A 543 0.73 43.11 14.36
CA ASP A 543 0.42 44.35 15.06
C ASP A 543 -0.94 44.90 14.61
N PHE A 544 -1.99 44.09 14.83
CA PHE A 544 -3.38 44.45 14.52
C PHE A 544 -4.34 43.75 15.47
N TYR A 545 -5.23 44.53 16.09
CA TYR A 545 -6.35 44.03 16.88
C TYR A 545 -7.66 44.42 16.20
N THR A 546 -8.62 43.50 16.12
CA THR A 546 -9.93 43.75 15.47
C THR A 546 -10.68 44.94 16.07
N GLN A 547 -10.43 45.29 17.34
CA GLN A 547 -10.96 46.49 18.00
C GLN A 547 -10.42 47.81 17.42
N GLN A 548 -9.28 47.80 16.73
CA GLN A 548 -8.67 48.96 16.05
C GLN A 548 -9.36 49.29 14.71
N ALA A 549 -10.23 48.42 14.21
CA ALA A 549 -10.92 48.61 12.93
C ALA A 549 -12.01 49.70 12.99
N ASP A 550 -12.46 50.12 14.17
CA ASP A 550 -13.44 51.20 14.39
C ASP A 550 -14.74 51.04 13.56
N GLY A 551 -15.24 49.80 13.45
CA GLY A 551 -16.46 49.49 12.69
C GLY A 551 -16.29 49.48 11.17
N ARG A 552 -15.05 49.42 10.67
CA ARG A 552 -14.72 49.24 9.24
C ARG A 552 -14.75 47.76 8.85
N MET A 553 -15.04 47.49 7.58
CA MET A 553 -14.94 46.13 7.03
C MET A 553 -13.48 45.68 6.99
N LEU A 554 -13.24 44.38 7.11
CA LEU A 554 -11.90 43.79 7.04
C LEU A 554 -11.77 42.94 5.78
N LEU A 555 -10.69 43.16 5.03
CA LEU A 555 -10.27 42.31 3.93
C LEU A 555 -8.96 41.60 4.32
N VAL A 556 -9.07 40.35 4.75
CA VAL A 556 -7.93 39.53 5.18
C VAL A 556 -7.43 38.69 4.01
N CYS A 557 -6.15 38.80 3.68
CA CYS A 557 -5.48 38.06 2.62
C CYS A 557 -4.43 37.09 3.19
N PHE A 558 -4.69 35.79 3.14
CA PHE A 558 -3.64 34.80 3.37
C PHE A 558 -2.81 34.63 2.11
N TRP A 559 -1.49 34.73 2.23
CA TRP A 559 -0.58 34.71 1.10
C TRP A 559 0.73 34.00 1.46
N ASP A 560 1.52 33.66 0.45
CA ASP A 560 2.87 33.14 0.64
C ASP A 560 3.88 33.88 -0.26
N MET A 561 4.85 34.56 0.36
CA MET A 561 5.95 35.24 -0.29
C MET A 561 6.72 34.35 -1.28
N GLN A 562 6.78 33.04 -1.07
CA GLN A 562 7.46 32.10 -1.98
C GLN A 562 6.65 31.86 -3.27
N GLN A 563 5.34 32.11 -3.27
CA GLN A 563 4.46 31.87 -4.42
C GLN A 563 4.29 33.12 -5.30
N ARG A 564 4.57 32.96 -6.61
CA ARG A 564 4.40 34.05 -7.60
C ARG A 564 2.97 34.61 -7.66
N PRO A 565 1.90 33.78 -7.67
CA PRO A 565 0.53 34.30 -7.66
C PRO A 565 0.20 35.12 -6.40
N SER A 566 0.64 34.66 -5.23
CA SER A 566 0.47 35.36 -3.95
C SER A 566 1.18 36.71 -3.92
N ARG A 567 2.44 36.78 -4.37
CA ARG A 567 3.18 38.05 -4.50
C ARG A 567 2.48 39.04 -5.42
N ASN A 568 1.86 38.56 -6.50
CA ASN A 568 1.11 39.42 -7.43
C ASN A 568 -0.16 39.98 -6.79
N CYS A 569 -0.89 39.16 -6.02
CA CYS A 569 -2.09 39.58 -5.29
C CYS A 569 -1.79 40.68 -4.27
N ILE A 570 -0.74 40.51 -3.44
CA ILE A 570 -0.35 41.53 -2.46
C ILE A 570 0.05 42.85 -3.12
N LYS A 571 0.75 42.81 -4.25
CA LYS A 571 1.09 44.03 -5.02
C LYS A 571 -0.15 44.75 -5.55
N GLN A 572 -1.15 44.00 -6.02
CA GLN A 572 -2.41 44.58 -6.47
C GLN A 572 -3.20 45.17 -5.30
N LEU A 573 -3.24 44.48 -4.16
CA LEU A 573 -3.83 45.03 -2.94
C LEU A 573 -3.15 46.31 -2.48
N ALA A 574 -1.82 46.42 -2.57
CA ALA A 574 -1.10 47.65 -2.26
C ALA A 574 -1.50 48.81 -3.19
N GLY A 575 -1.74 48.52 -4.47
CA GLY A 575 -2.28 49.52 -5.40
C GLY A 575 -3.72 49.95 -5.07
N LEU A 576 -4.53 49.04 -4.52
CA LEU A 576 -5.95 49.28 -4.20
C LEU A 576 -6.19 49.74 -2.76
N ALA A 577 -5.19 49.65 -1.87
CA ALA A 577 -5.35 49.87 -0.43
C ALA A 577 -5.91 51.27 -0.12
N GLY A 578 -5.48 52.29 -0.87
CA GLY A 578 -6.00 53.66 -0.74
C GLY A 578 -7.49 53.78 -1.11
N GLU A 579 -7.93 53.11 -2.17
CA GLU A 579 -9.34 53.10 -2.60
C GLU A 579 -10.21 52.31 -1.62
N LEU A 580 -9.75 51.14 -1.19
CA LEU A 580 -10.43 50.31 -0.20
C LEU A 580 -10.58 51.05 1.13
N LYS A 581 -9.55 51.78 1.55
CA LYS A 581 -9.60 52.61 2.77
C LYS A 581 -10.62 53.75 2.67
N GLN A 582 -10.85 54.32 1.48
CA GLN A 582 -11.90 55.32 1.25
C GLN A 582 -13.32 54.71 1.29
N GLN A 583 -13.43 53.40 1.04
CA GLN A 583 -14.67 52.62 1.15
C GLN A 583 -14.85 51.98 2.54
N ASP A 584 -14.17 52.50 3.57
CA ASP A 584 -14.21 51.94 4.93
C ASP A 584 -13.82 50.45 5.01
N VAL A 585 -12.86 50.01 4.18
CA VAL A 585 -12.28 48.66 4.22
C VAL A 585 -10.81 48.73 4.67
N THR A 586 -10.46 47.96 5.69
CA THR A 586 -9.08 47.78 6.16
C THR A 586 -8.52 46.48 5.60
N VAL A 587 -7.42 46.57 4.84
CA VAL A 587 -6.71 45.40 4.31
C VAL A 587 -5.75 44.86 5.36
N ILE A 588 -5.68 43.54 5.49
CA ILE A 588 -4.76 42.84 6.38
C ILE A 588 -4.16 41.68 5.58
N ALA A 589 -2.85 41.48 5.64
CA ALA A 589 -2.22 40.33 5.00
C ALA A 589 -1.60 39.39 6.04
N VAL A 590 -1.71 38.08 5.80
CA VAL A 590 -1.16 37.04 6.69
C VAL A 590 -0.25 36.13 5.88
N GLN A 591 1.05 36.19 6.15
CA GLN A 591 2.04 35.30 5.58
C GLN A 591 1.85 33.89 6.16
N ALA A 592 1.40 32.97 5.30
CA ALA A 592 0.86 31.68 5.68
C ALA A 592 1.92 30.59 5.94
N SER A 593 3.18 30.87 5.64
CA SER A 593 4.32 29.97 5.85
C SER A 593 5.47 30.72 6.49
N LYS A 594 6.24 30.00 7.32
CA LYS A 594 7.35 30.59 8.05
C LYS A 594 8.45 31.07 7.10
N VAL A 595 8.76 32.35 7.18
CA VAL A 595 9.86 32.98 6.46
C VAL A 595 10.71 33.78 7.45
N ASP A 596 11.91 34.12 7.03
CA ASP A 596 12.76 35.03 7.78
C ASP A 596 12.12 36.43 7.85
N LYS A 597 12.04 37.01 9.05
CA LYS A 597 11.30 38.26 9.32
C LYS A 597 11.96 39.46 8.63
N ASP A 598 13.29 39.53 8.64
CA ASP A 598 14.05 40.59 7.95
C ASP A 598 13.80 40.53 6.44
N THR A 599 13.80 39.32 5.87
CA THR A 599 13.49 39.09 4.45
C THR A 599 12.08 39.54 4.07
N LEU A 600 11.10 39.28 4.94
CA LEU A 600 9.72 39.72 4.74
C LEU A 600 9.60 41.25 4.81
N ASP A 601 10.21 41.87 5.82
CA ASP A 601 10.21 43.32 6.04
C ASP A 601 10.87 44.09 4.89
N GLU A 602 12.00 43.60 4.39
CA GLU A 602 12.66 44.18 3.20
C GLU A 602 11.76 44.11 1.97
N TRP A 603 11.06 42.98 1.78
CA TRP A 603 10.15 42.84 0.65
C TRP A 603 8.94 43.76 0.77
N MET A 604 8.38 43.94 1.97
CA MET A 604 7.28 44.87 2.20
C MET A 604 7.69 46.32 1.90
N LYS A 605 8.84 46.76 2.43
CA LYS A 605 9.41 48.09 2.16
C LYS A 605 9.62 48.31 0.66
N LYS A 606 10.21 47.32 -0.03
CA LYS A 606 10.49 47.39 -1.46
C LYS A 606 9.24 47.53 -2.34
N ASN A 607 8.12 46.95 -1.91
CA ASN A 607 6.88 46.95 -2.70
C ASN A 607 5.85 47.96 -2.19
N GLY A 608 6.21 48.82 -1.23
CA GLY A 608 5.34 49.90 -0.74
C GLY A 608 4.08 49.39 -0.03
N ILE A 609 4.19 48.29 0.72
CA ILE A 609 3.07 47.74 1.48
C ILE A 609 2.83 48.60 2.73
N ASP A 610 1.66 49.24 2.81
CA ASP A 610 1.31 50.23 3.85
C ASP A 610 0.19 49.77 4.80
N PHE A 611 -0.26 48.52 4.66
CA PHE A 611 -1.24 47.87 5.52
C PHE A 611 -0.61 46.82 6.44
N PRO A 612 -1.27 46.45 7.55
CA PRO A 612 -0.75 45.44 8.48
C PRO A 612 -0.49 44.10 7.81
N VAL A 613 0.71 43.57 8.04
CA VAL A 613 1.11 42.23 7.60
C VAL A 613 1.57 41.43 8.82
N GLY A 614 0.93 40.29 9.05
CA GLY A 614 1.31 39.33 10.07
C GLY A 614 1.91 38.07 9.50
N MET A 615 2.46 37.23 10.38
CA MET A 615 2.98 35.90 10.03
C MET A 615 2.45 34.85 11.00
N ILE A 616 2.10 33.67 10.49
CA ILE A 616 1.71 32.54 11.35
C ILE A 616 2.96 32.02 12.09
N GLU A 617 2.93 32.04 13.43
CA GLU A 617 4.01 31.51 14.27
C GLU A 617 3.72 30.11 14.83
N ALA A 618 2.44 29.76 14.98
CA ALA A 618 1.95 28.49 15.48
C ALA A 618 1.88 27.40 14.39
N ASP A 619 1.17 26.29 14.63
CA ASP A 619 0.94 25.24 13.63
C ASP A 619 0.22 25.80 12.40
N ALA A 620 0.98 26.01 11.31
CA ALA A 620 0.48 26.60 10.08
C ALA A 620 -0.64 25.78 9.42
N GLU A 621 -0.72 24.48 9.65
CA GLU A 621 -1.83 23.66 9.15
C GLU A 621 -3.10 23.90 9.96
N GLU A 622 -2.99 23.93 11.30
CA GLU A 622 -4.12 24.19 12.19
C GLU A 622 -4.67 25.61 12.03
N THR A 623 -3.82 26.64 11.98
CA THR A 623 -4.25 28.03 11.77
C THR A 623 -4.95 28.19 10.42
N ARG A 624 -4.39 27.64 9.33
CA ARG A 624 -5.06 27.70 8.01
C ARG A 624 -6.38 26.96 7.99
N PHE A 625 -6.48 25.84 8.71
CA PHE A 625 -7.72 25.08 8.84
C PHE A 625 -8.79 25.89 9.59
N MET A 626 -8.47 26.50 10.73
CA MET A 626 -9.40 27.34 11.48
C MET A 626 -9.93 28.53 10.66
N TRP A 627 -9.06 29.13 9.83
CA TRP A 627 -9.41 30.24 8.95
C TRP A 627 -10.02 29.80 7.61
N GLY A 628 -10.21 28.49 7.39
CA GLY A 628 -10.82 27.94 6.17
C GLY A 628 -9.99 28.16 4.89
N VAL A 629 -8.68 28.38 5.00
CA VAL A 629 -7.78 28.72 3.88
C VAL A 629 -7.41 27.45 3.10
N LYS A 630 -7.86 27.36 1.83
CA LYS A 630 -7.65 26.15 0.98
C LYS A 630 -6.59 26.31 -0.11
N SER A 631 -6.32 27.54 -0.53
CA SER A 631 -5.30 27.88 -1.52
C SER A 631 -4.66 29.21 -1.16
N LEU A 632 -3.56 29.58 -1.82
CA LEU A 632 -2.93 30.90 -1.64
C LEU A 632 -2.76 31.57 -3.00
N PRO A 633 -3.10 32.86 -3.14
CA PRO A 633 -3.69 33.73 -2.12
C PRO A 633 -5.15 33.33 -1.77
N TRP A 634 -5.63 33.74 -0.59
CA TRP A 634 -7.01 33.53 -0.13
C TRP A 634 -7.54 34.78 0.55
N LEU A 635 -8.65 35.31 0.02
CA LEU A 635 -9.25 36.56 0.49
C LEU A 635 -10.53 36.31 1.28
N ILE A 636 -10.66 36.95 2.42
CA ILE A 636 -11.81 36.90 3.33
C ILE A 636 -12.30 38.32 3.55
N LEU A 637 -13.60 38.57 3.33
CA LEU A 637 -14.24 39.86 3.57
C LEU A 637 -15.21 39.74 4.75
N THR A 638 -15.25 40.77 5.59
CA THR A 638 -16.24 40.91 6.66
C THR A 638 -17.17 42.10 6.41
N ASN A 639 -18.31 42.11 7.10
CA ASN A 639 -19.08 43.34 7.31
C ASN A 639 -18.47 44.20 8.44
N ARG A 640 -19.16 45.30 8.78
CA ARG A 640 -18.75 46.27 9.81
C ARG A 640 -18.82 45.72 11.24
N GLU A 641 -19.62 44.69 11.47
CA GLU A 641 -19.69 43.92 12.72
C GLU A 641 -18.62 42.81 12.78
N HIS A 642 -17.71 42.78 11.80
CA HIS A 642 -16.66 41.76 11.63
C HIS A 642 -17.20 40.34 11.49
N VAL A 643 -18.43 40.18 11.00
CA VAL A 643 -18.97 38.89 10.57
C VAL A 643 -18.53 38.65 9.13
N VAL A 644 -18.01 37.46 8.85
CA VAL A 644 -17.52 37.09 7.52
C VAL A 644 -18.67 37.03 6.53
N THR A 645 -18.59 37.78 5.45
CA THR A 645 -19.61 37.82 4.39
C THR A 645 -19.18 37.03 3.16
N ALA A 646 -17.87 36.92 2.91
CA ALA A 646 -17.34 36.14 1.80
C ALA A 646 -15.94 35.59 2.08
N VAL A 647 -15.63 34.45 1.45
CA VAL A 647 -14.32 33.79 1.48
C VAL A 647 -13.90 33.38 0.07
N ASN A 648 -12.60 33.25 -0.17
CA ASN A 648 -12.01 32.94 -1.47
C ASN A 648 -12.35 33.94 -2.59
N LEU A 649 -12.35 35.24 -2.26
CA LEU A 649 -12.63 36.27 -3.26
C LEU A 649 -11.53 36.39 -4.29
N ASN A 650 -11.91 36.62 -5.55
CA ASN A 650 -10.99 37.21 -6.51
C ASN A 650 -10.92 38.72 -6.32
N LEU A 651 -9.78 39.35 -6.63
CA LEU A 651 -9.62 40.80 -6.49
C LEU A 651 -10.64 41.61 -7.30
N SER A 652 -11.07 41.08 -8.45
CA SER A 652 -12.12 41.70 -9.29
C SER A 652 -13.51 41.69 -8.65
N GLU A 653 -13.75 40.80 -7.69
CA GLU A 653 -15.05 40.61 -7.04
C GLU A 653 -15.18 41.44 -5.75
N VAL A 654 -14.06 41.97 -5.22
CA VAL A 654 -14.01 42.66 -3.92
C VAL A 654 -14.97 43.86 -3.89
N ASN A 655 -14.95 44.73 -4.90
CA ASN A 655 -15.82 45.91 -4.94
C ASN A 655 -17.31 45.55 -5.02
N GLU A 656 -17.67 44.51 -5.77
CA GLU A 656 -19.06 44.04 -5.85
C GLU A 656 -19.53 43.50 -4.50
N GLN A 657 -18.67 42.76 -3.80
CA GLN A 657 -19.00 42.16 -2.50
C GLN A 657 -19.03 43.17 -1.36
N ILE A 658 -18.21 44.24 -1.45
CA ILE A 658 -18.33 45.41 -0.57
C ILE A 658 -19.72 46.02 -0.68
N GLN A 659 -20.18 46.30 -1.91
CA GLN A 659 -21.51 46.88 -2.12
C GLN A 659 -22.65 45.97 -1.62
N ARG A 660 -22.51 44.65 -1.79
CA ARG A 660 -23.48 43.67 -1.27
C ARG A 660 -23.52 43.67 0.25
N ALA A 661 -22.37 43.64 0.90
CA ALA A 661 -22.25 43.68 2.36
C ALA A 661 -22.81 44.99 2.96
N GLU A 662 -22.77 46.09 2.20
CA GLU A 662 -23.42 47.36 2.58
C GLU A 662 -24.95 47.33 2.39
N SER A 663 -25.44 46.64 1.35
CA SER A 663 -26.87 46.58 1.02
C SER A 663 -27.70 45.65 1.90
N GLU A 664 -27.09 44.66 2.57
CA GLU A 664 -27.75 43.74 3.51
C GLU A 664 -28.15 44.41 4.84
N LYS A 665 -28.02 45.74 4.94
CA LYS A 665 -28.37 46.57 6.11
C LYS A 665 -29.59 47.48 5.90
N GLN A 666 -30.33 47.36 4.79
CA GLN A 666 -31.61 48.04 4.57
C GLN A 666 -32.82 47.16 4.85
#